data_AF-A0A318ZNL5-F1
#
_entry.id   AF-A0A318ZNL5-F1
#
_cell.length_a   1.000
_cell.length_b   1.000
_cell.length_c   1.000
_cell.angle_alpha   90.00
_cell.angle_beta   90.00
_cell.angle_gamma   90.00
#
_symmetry.space_group_name_H-M   'P 1'
#
loop_
_entity.id
_entity.type
_entity.pdbx_description
1 polymer ?
#
loop_
_entity_poly.entity_id
_entity_poly.type
_entity_poly.pdbx_seq_one_letter_code
_entity_poly.pdbx_strand_id
1 'polypeptide(L)'
;MSIQSSEPLNHEDEPFLSAQQQQQQQEAEEEEEEEEDVRLINKKIRFRLMVTLFAMILAVEVGICMSNGPVTRIFESIACREYYQQYDPTQIGANGQVDEDLCKIKEVQQDLAAVKGYMEFFDGTLSAILAIPYGLMADRFGRKSTICLSIPGFALNCLMQLAVMWFPDTFPLRTVWASSLAWLLGGGPVVAFAIIWTMMSDVSTEEERAAIFFKFGVAGMGADFASSAASSWLMALDPWLPLLLGWGLAVIGMFFALSLPETMGAFPGAGSKKSTNLELGQIFSSQSEYKTVPTKEQEQEVSSDDEETGPEDAYADEKSGAAPATQQSLFAVVKRRIRAYFAPYAFIVENRQIMLLLSAFLVYRLSRGSSWFLVQYISTRFKWTLAEANFLMSFKPALTIPLFLFVLPAISRRLLKTMKPTQKDLSLMRVSIVFLAVGTLGIGLSSHVYMLIPSLLLQTSGSGFVFLTRSLITTLVKREETARLFTIIEVLQSMGNVVASLSITTVFQIGLELGGPWIGLAWMMTATAFTLVGLAVWSGIAPFLPIPPQPVSYLQIPVRILLFWIRLPLFVFACLSFFLVLQWLPIGSLGKKASLWCILGIPSIWWIDLQVDGVRKGSLHKQHQTRLPGPGSVIASSFTSPIDPLYLAAIFDPIFTACYPNTSEVEQISLFQAILRAFSTPQPTPPPTKRLVSLDALLRRYPGRPIVTFPECTTTNGRAILPLSPALLTVPTATKIFPISLRYTPVDVVTPLPGSYVSFLWNLLSKPTHCIRVRIAGAVTPTTSSTSSTAASAPASAAKASTTARKNNYDTNYLDTLDASISTRSPSSSPEATGVPDTALLDHVADSMARLGRVKRVGLSVREKVDFVRAWTRTRWVW
;
A
#
# COMPACT_ATOMS: atom_id res chain seq x y z
N MET A 1 -10.44 -65.07 -82.35
CA MET A 1 -9.41 -65.10 -83.42
C MET A 1 -8.07 -64.94 -82.71
N SER A 2 -7.23 -65.97 -82.78
CA SER A 2 -5.93 -66.09 -82.12
C SER A 2 -4.85 -65.28 -82.86
N ILE A 3 -3.86 -64.73 -82.12
CA ILE A 3 -2.42 -64.50 -82.46
C ILE A 3 -1.83 -63.56 -81.37
N GLN A 4 -0.95 -64.12 -80.49
CA GLN A 4 0.50 -63.82 -80.28
C GLN A 4 0.82 -62.49 -79.57
N SER A 5 1.32 -62.50 -78.31
CA SER A 5 2.74 -62.67 -77.85
C SER A 5 3.64 -61.50 -78.31
N SER A 6 4.44 -60.79 -77.51
CA SER A 6 5.16 -61.08 -76.26
C SER A 6 5.78 -59.79 -75.67
N GLU A 7 5.64 -59.60 -74.35
CA GLU A 7 6.52 -59.03 -73.28
C GLU A 7 8.01 -58.59 -73.60
N PRO A 8 8.77 -57.94 -72.67
CA PRO A 8 8.57 -56.70 -71.87
C PRO A 8 9.91 -55.90 -71.67
N LEU A 9 9.99 -54.97 -70.68
CA LEU A 9 11.06 -54.82 -69.64
C LEU A 9 11.58 -53.36 -69.35
N ASN A 10 11.30 -52.90 -68.12
CA ASN A 10 12.13 -52.10 -67.17
C ASN A 10 12.60 -50.66 -67.53
N HIS A 11 12.77 -49.69 -66.62
CA HIS A 11 12.50 -49.43 -65.19
C HIS A 11 13.07 -48.01 -64.96
N GLU A 12 12.42 -47.12 -64.22
CA GLU A 12 13.11 -46.19 -63.29
C GLU A 12 12.08 -45.55 -62.36
N ASP A 13 12.39 -45.62 -61.06
CA ASP A 13 11.56 -45.21 -59.94
C ASP A 13 11.59 -43.68 -59.73
N GLU A 14 10.41 -43.05 -59.67
CA GLU A 14 10.22 -41.82 -58.90
C GLU A 14 9.29 -42.14 -57.72
N PRO A 15 9.64 -41.78 -56.46
CA PRO A 15 8.72 -41.91 -55.35
C PRO A 15 7.62 -40.84 -55.52
N PHE A 16 6.43 -41.30 -55.90
CA PHE A 16 5.17 -40.55 -55.91
C PHE A 16 4.82 -40.05 -54.49
N LEU A 17 5.45 -38.97 -54.04
CA LEU A 17 4.75 -38.03 -53.17
C LEU A 17 3.79 -37.25 -54.06
N SER A 18 2.50 -37.29 -53.73
CA SER A 18 1.50 -36.53 -54.48
C SER A 18 1.94 -35.07 -54.59
N ALA A 19 1.90 -34.48 -55.79
CA ALA A 19 2.29 -33.08 -56.03
C ALA A 19 1.60 -32.11 -55.04
N GLN A 20 0.43 -32.52 -54.54
CA GLN A 20 -0.35 -31.83 -53.51
C GLN A 20 0.30 -31.84 -52.12
N GLN A 21 0.96 -32.93 -51.72
CA GLN A 21 1.73 -32.99 -50.46
C GLN A 21 3.01 -32.18 -50.56
N GLN A 22 3.72 -32.19 -51.69
CA GLN A 22 4.91 -31.36 -51.89
C GLN A 22 4.56 -29.86 -51.87
N GLN A 23 3.44 -29.46 -52.47
CA GLN A 23 2.93 -28.09 -52.37
C GLN A 23 2.57 -27.70 -50.94
N GLN A 24 1.89 -28.55 -50.18
CA GLN A 24 1.57 -28.27 -48.78
C GLN A 24 2.80 -28.22 -47.87
N GLN A 25 3.83 -29.01 -48.19
CA GLN A 25 5.09 -29.01 -47.45
C GLN A 25 5.93 -27.77 -47.78
N GLN A 26 5.94 -27.35 -49.05
CA GLN A 26 6.56 -26.08 -49.47
C GLN A 26 5.83 -24.86 -48.90
N GLU A 27 4.49 -24.84 -48.90
CA GLU A 27 3.71 -23.76 -48.28
C GLU A 27 3.96 -23.71 -46.77
N ALA A 28 4.10 -24.85 -46.09
CA ALA A 28 4.44 -24.91 -44.66
C ALA A 28 5.89 -24.49 -44.37
N GLU A 29 6.85 -24.86 -45.22
CA GLU A 29 8.26 -24.44 -45.12
C GLU A 29 8.41 -22.94 -45.43
N GLU A 30 7.68 -22.40 -46.42
CA GLU A 30 7.63 -20.97 -46.72
C GLU A 30 6.97 -20.16 -45.59
N GLU A 31 5.89 -20.68 -44.98
CA GLU A 31 5.28 -20.07 -43.79
C GLU A 31 6.22 -20.09 -42.57
N GLU A 32 6.99 -21.17 -42.36
CA GLU A 32 7.99 -21.25 -41.29
C GLU A 32 9.20 -20.33 -41.54
N GLU A 33 9.71 -20.23 -42.77
CA GLU A 33 10.77 -19.30 -43.16
C GLU A 33 10.32 -17.84 -43.04
N GLU A 34 9.10 -17.50 -43.47
CA GLU A 34 8.54 -16.15 -43.34
C GLU A 34 8.31 -15.78 -41.86
N GLU A 35 7.86 -16.72 -41.02
CA GLU A 35 7.80 -16.52 -39.57
C GLU A 35 9.19 -16.34 -38.93
N GLU A 36 10.20 -17.10 -39.36
CA GLU A 36 11.56 -16.99 -38.84
C GLU A 36 12.21 -15.65 -39.25
N ASP A 37 12.04 -15.21 -40.50
CA ASP A 37 12.50 -13.92 -41.00
C ASP A 37 11.83 -12.75 -40.29
N VAL A 38 10.50 -12.81 -40.08
CA VAL A 38 9.76 -11.82 -39.30
C VAL A 38 10.26 -11.76 -37.85
N ARG A 39 10.55 -12.91 -37.22
CA ARG A 39 11.16 -12.97 -35.87
C ARG A 39 12.56 -12.35 -35.86
N LEU A 40 13.37 -12.60 -36.88
CA LEU A 40 14.73 -12.09 -37.00
C LEU A 40 14.76 -10.57 -37.24
N ILE A 41 13.86 -10.06 -38.09
CA ILE A 41 13.63 -8.63 -38.32
C ILE A 41 13.16 -7.95 -37.03
N ASN A 42 12.17 -8.53 -36.33
CA ASN A 42 11.68 -8.01 -35.06
C ASN A 42 12.77 -7.98 -33.98
N LYS A 43 13.65 -9.00 -33.94
CA LYS A 43 14.81 -9.04 -33.03
C LYS A 43 15.83 -7.95 -33.35
N LYS A 44 16.12 -7.70 -34.64
CA LYS A 44 17.00 -6.61 -35.09
C LYS A 44 16.42 -5.22 -34.77
N ILE A 45 15.12 -5.01 -35.01
CA ILE A 45 14.43 -3.76 -34.69
C ILE A 45 14.43 -3.52 -33.17
N ARG A 46 14.10 -4.55 -32.39
CA ARG A 46 14.12 -4.53 -30.92
C ARG A 46 15.50 -4.19 -30.37
N PHE A 47 16.56 -4.80 -30.91
CA PHE A 47 17.93 -4.51 -30.52
C PHE A 47 18.32 -3.06 -30.86
N ARG A 48 18.05 -2.62 -32.10
CA ARG A 48 18.33 -1.23 -32.52
C ARG A 48 17.62 -0.21 -31.63
N LEU A 49 16.34 -0.45 -31.34
CA LEU A 49 15.53 0.40 -30.47
C LEU A 49 16.10 0.47 -29.05
N MET A 50 16.47 -0.67 -28.47
CA MET A 50 17.08 -0.70 -27.14
C MET A 50 18.39 0.09 -27.12
N VAL A 51 19.27 -0.11 -28.12
CA VAL A 51 20.54 0.63 -28.19
C VAL A 51 20.31 2.13 -28.33
N THR A 52 19.42 2.57 -29.22
CA THR A 52 19.14 4.01 -29.40
C THR A 52 18.47 4.63 -28.17
N LEU A 53 17.56 3.91 -27.51
CA LEU A 53 16.91 4.36 -26.28
C LEU A 53 17.92 4.48 -25.13
N PHE A 54 18.82 3.51 -24.96
CA PHE A 54 19.91 3.60 -23.99
C PHE A 54 20.86 4.77 -24.28
N ALA A 55 21.27 4.95 -25.54
CA ALA A 55 22.16 6.03 -25.93
C ALA A 55 21.52 7.41 -25.71
N MET A 56 20.25 7.58 -26.10
CA MET A 56 19.47 8.79 -25.88
C MET A 56 19.44 9.17 -24.41
N ILE A 57 19.06 8.24 -23.53
CA ILE A 57 18.88 8.58 -22.13
C ILE A 57 20.21 8.83 -21.44
N LEU A 58 21.24 8.03 -21.72
CA LEU A 58 22.57 8.27 -21.15
C LEU A 58 23.10 9.64 -21.56
N ALA A 59 22.92 10.05 -22.83
CA ALA A 59 23.32 11.38 -23.28
C ALA A 59 22.54 12.50 -22.56
N VAL A 60 21.21 12.36 -22.42
CA VAL A 60 20.36 13.32 -21.72
C VAL A 60 20.70 13.41 -20.23
N GLU A 61 20.83 12.27 -19.54
CA GLU A 61 21.15 12.19 -18.11
C GLU A 61 22.53 12.80 -17.82
N VAL A 62 23.56 12.42 -18.59
CA VAL A 62 24.90 13.01 -18.48
C VAL A 62 24.84 14.52 -18.68
N GLY A 63 24.07 15.00 -19.67
CA GLY A 63 23.94 16.42 -19.95
C GLY A 63 23.27 17.22 -18.83
N ILE A 64 22.17 16.70 -18.28
CA ILE A 64 21.44 17.33 -17.18
C ILE A 64 22.28 17.32 -15.89
N CYS A 65 22.83 16.16 -15.51
CA CYS A 65 23.65 16.05 -14.30
C CYS A 65 24.93 16.91 -14.38
N MET A 66 25.54 17.02 -15.56
CA MET A 66 26.72 17.87 -15.75
C MET A 66 26.39 19.37 -15.66
N SER A 67 25.19 19.81 -16.02
CA SER A 67 24.81 21.23 -16.03
C SER A 67 24.24 21.76 -14.70
N ASN A 68 23.71 20.90 -13.82
CA ASN A 68 23.10 21.32 -12.55
C ASN A 68 24.03 22.13 -11.62
N GLY A 69 25.26 21.66 -11.41
CA GLY A 69 26.26 22.38 -10.61
C GLY A 69 26.64 23.74 -11.23
N PRO A 70 27.03 23.78 -12.51
CA PRO A 70 27.37 25.01 -13.22
C PRO A 70 26.27 26.07 -13.23
N VAL A 71 25.01 25.68 -13.50
CA VAL A 71 23.86 26.61 -13.45
C VAL A 71 23.77 27.26 -12.07
N THR A 72 23.98 26.49 -11.00
CA THR A 72 24.01 27.02 -9.62
C THR A 72 25.09 28.07 -9.45
N ARG A 73 26.30 27.80 -9.97
CA ARG A 73 27.45 28.71 -9.83
C ARG A 73 27.26 30.00 -10.61
N ILE A 74 26.68 29.92 -11.82
CA ILE A 74 26.40 31.09 -12.66
C ILE A 74 25.26 31.93 -12.05
N PHE A 75 24.20 31.31 -11.54
CA PHE A 75 23.15 32.05 -10.82
C PHE A 75 23.71 32.77 -9.58
N GLU A 76 24.59 32.10 -8.82
CA GLU A 76 25.27 32.72 -7.67
C GLU A 76 26.13 33.91 -8.10
N SER A 77 26.92 33.78 -9.17
CA SER A 77 27.81 34.85 -9.62
C SER A 77 27.03 36.07 -10.13
N ILE A 78 25.92 35.87 -10.82
CA ILE A 78 25.04 36.95 -11.29
C ILE A 78 24.41 37.67 -10.09
N ALA A 79 23.76 36.94 -9.17
CA ALA A 79 23.12 37.52 -7.99
C ALA A 79 24.15 38.25 -7.09
N CYS A 80 25.34 37.69 -6.95
CA CYS A 80 26.44 38.30 -6.19
C CYS A 80 26.92 39.61 -6.84
N ARG A 81 27.10 39.62 -8.16
CA ARG A 81 27.48 40.83 -8.90
C ARG A 81 26.41 41.92 -8.79
N GLU A 82 25.13 41.58 -8.95
CA GLU A 82 24.01 42.52 -8.78
C GLU A 82 24.00 43.15 -7.38
N TYR A 83 24.25 42.34 -6.33
CA TYR A 83 24.35 42.83 -4.96
C TYR A 83 25.52 43.82 -4.78
N TYR A 84 26.74 43.45 -5.15
CA TYR A 84 27.90 44.34 -4.97
C TYR A 84 27.82 45.59 -5.87
N GLN A 85 27.21 45.50 -7.04
CA GLN A 85 26.96 46.67 -7.88
C GLN A 85 26.06 47.71 -7.19
N GLN A 86 25.14 47.27 -6.33
CA GLN A 86 24.25 48.15 -5.57
C GLN A 86 24.86 48.68 -4.27
N TYR A 87 25.64 47.86 -3.54
CA TYR A 87 26.12 48.19 -2.19
C TYR A 87 27.61 48.58 -2.12
N ASP A 88 28.51 47.88 -2.82
CA ASP A 88 29.95 48.18 -2.84
C ASP A 88 30.61 47.74 -4.17
N PRO A 89 30.65 48.65 -5.17
CA PRO A 89 31.20 48.33 -6.49
C PRO A 89 32.71 48.04 -6.50
N THR A 90 33.45 48.34 -5.41
CA THR A 90 34.91 48.16 -5.37
C THR A 90 35.34 46.69 -5.31
N GLN A 91 34.43 45.80 -4.90
CA GLN A 91 34.66 44.35 -4.83
C GLN A 91 34.55 43.65 -6.18
N ILE A 92 34.15 44.36 -7.24
CA ILE A 92 34.05 43.82 -8.60
C ILE A 92 35.44 43.88 -9.24
N GLY A 93 36.02 42.72 -9.53
CA GLY A 93 37.34 42.62 -10.16
C GLY A 93 37.38 43.25 -11.55
N ALA A 94 38.59 43.51 -12.07
CA ALA A 94 38.78 44.09 -13.40
C ALA A 94 38.23 43.22 -14.55
N ASN A 95 37.98 41.93 -14.28
CA ASN A 95 37.32 40.97 -15.16
C ASN A 95 35.78 41.02 -15.09
N GLY A 96 35.20 41.91 -14.29
CA GLY A 96 33.75 42.03 -14.09
C GLY A 96 33.14 40.92 -13.23
N GLN A 97 33.96 40.15 -12.51
CA GLN A 97 33.51 39.07 -11.63
C GLN A 97 33.87 39.36 -10.16
N VAL A 98 33.05 38.83 -9.25
CA VAL A 98 33.29 38.88 -7.80
C VAL A 98 33.84 37.52 -7.37
N ASP A 99 34.81 37.53 -6.44
CA ASP A 99 35.39 36.31 -5.87
C ASP A 99 34.30 35.45 -5.19
N GLU A 100 34.41 34.13 -5.33
CA GLU A 100 33.38 33.19 -4.86
C GLU A 100 33.14 33.27 -3.36
N ASP A 101 34.21 33.49 -2.59
CA ASP A 101 34.15 33.56 -1.13
C ASP A 101 33.30 34.74 -0.64
N LEU A 102 33.28 35.85 -1.40
CA LEU A 102 32.49 37.04 -1.11
C LEU A 102 30.99 36.86 -1.44
N CYS A 103 30.65 35.82 -2.20
CA CYS A 103 29.27 35.51 -2.61
C CYS A 103 28.52 34.61 -1.62
N LYS A 104 29.16 34.18 -0.53
CA LYS A 104 28.54 33.32 0.50
C LYS A 104 27.78 34.09 1.59
N ILE A 105 27.53 35.38 1.38
CA ILE A 105 26.71 36.21 2.26
C ILE A 105 25.23 35.78 2.23
N LYS A 106 24.50 36.02 3.31
CA LYS A 106 23.13 35.51 3.48
C LYS A 106 22.17 36.05 2.42
N GLU A 107 22.31 37.32 2.04
CA GLU A 107 21.43 38.02 1.09
C GLU A 107 21.48 37.35 -0.29
N VAL A 108 22.68 37.14 -0.83
CA VAL A 108 22.91 36.48 -2.12
C VAL A 108 22.42 35.03 -2.10
N GLN A 109 22.64 34.31 -1.00
CA GLN A 109 22.24 32.91 -0.88
C GLN A 109 20.73 32.73 -0.74
N GLN A 110 20.05 33.66 -0.07
CA GLN A 110 18.59 33.69 0.02
C GLN A 110 17.95 33.97 -1.35
N ASP A 111 18.52 34.89 -2.12
CA ASP A 111 18.07 35.20 -3.48
C ASP A 111 18.32 34.02 -4.43
N LEU A 112 19.51 33.41 -4.38
CA LEU A 112 19.82 32.19 -5.14
C LEU A 112 18.84 31.06 -4.82
N ALA A 113 18.53 30.88 -3.54
CA ALA A 113 17.59 29.88 -3.08
C ALA A 113 16.17 30.15 -3.61
N ALA A 114 15.73 31.41 -3.60
CA ALA A 114 14.44 31.81 -4.17
C ALA A 114 14.38 31.52 -5.66
N VAL A 115 15.37 31.98 -6.43
CA VAL A 115 15.40 31.84 -7.90
C VAL A 115 15.27 30.37 -8.29
N LYS A 116 16.10 29.49 -7.73
CA LYS A 116 16.04 28.06 -8.02
C LYS A 116 14.75 27.41 -7.49
N GLY A 117 14.32 27.77 -6.29
CA GLY A 117 13.13 27.21 -5.65
C GLY A 117 11.87 27.43 -6.46
N TYR A 118 11.66 28.67 -6.90
CA TYR A 118 10.53 29.02 -7.75
C TYR A 118 10.65 28.44 -9.17
N MET A 119 11.86 28.36 -9.72
CA MET A 119 12.08 27.71 -11.03
C MET A 119 11.63 26.23 -10.99
N GLU A 120 12.11 25.46 -10.01
CA GLU A 120 11.71 24.06 -9.81
C GLU A 120 10.21 23.90 -9.51
N PHE A 121 9.61 24.87 -8.81
CA PHE A 121 8.16 24.91 -8.60
C PHE A 121 7.39 25.07 -9.91
N PHE A 122 7.75 26.03 -10.76
CA PHE A 122 7.06 26.26 -12.03
C PHE A 122 7.27 25.10 -13.00
N ASP A 123 8.50 24.60 -13.13
CA ASP A 123 8.83 23.44 -13.95
C ASP A 123 8.05 22.20 -13.50
N GLY A 124 8.13 21.88 -12.21
CA GLY A 124 7.45 20.72 -11.63
C GLY A 124 5.92 20.80 -11.76
N THR A 125 5.34 21.97 -11.53
CA THR A 125 3.88 22.18 -11.62
C THR A 125 3.39 22.04 -13.05
N LEU A 126 4.07 22.68 -14.02
CA LEU A 126 3.63 22.66 -15.40
C LEU A 126 3.80 21.26 -16.02
N SER A 127 4.92 20.58 -15.76
CA SER A 127 5.12 19.20 -16.17
C SER A 127 4.10 18.23 -15.55
N ALA A 128 3.71 18.44 -14.28
CA ALA A 128 2.69 17.61 -13.63
C ALA A 128 1.31 17.74 -14.28
N ILE A 129 0.89 18.98 -14.57
CA ILE A 129 -0.39 19.28 -15.22
C ILE A 129 -0.42 18.69 -16.64
N LEU A 130 0.69 18.81 -17.37
CA LEU A 130 0.79 18.35 -18.76
C LEU A 130 1.00 16.85 -18.90
N ALA A 131 1.33 16.12 -17.82
CA ALA A 131 1.56 14.68 -17.88
C ALA A 131 0.34 13.88 -18.34
N ILE A 132 -0.86 14.25 -17.90
CA ILE A 132 -2.11 13.58 -18.31
C ILE A 132 -2.42 13.82 -19.80
N PRO A 133 -2.52 15.07 -20.30
CA PRO A 133 -2.87 15.31 -21.69
C PRO A 133 -1.82 14.74 -22.66
N TYR A 134 -0.52 14.89 -22.38
CA TYR A 134 0.53 14.32 -23.22
C TYR A 134 0.60 12.79 -23.13
N GLY A 135 0.28 12.19 -21.97
CA GLY A 135 0.14 10.74 -21.85
C GLY A 135 -0.98 10.19 -22.74
N LEU A 136 -2.17 10.82 -22.71
CA LEU A 136 -3.28 10.47 -23.60
C LEU A 136 -2.94 10.70 -25.08
N MET A 137 -2.13 11.72 -25.38
CA MET A 137 -1.63 11.97 -26.73
C MET A 137 -0.70 10.85 -27.19
N ALA A 138 0.17 10.33 -26.32
CA ALA A 138 1.03 9.19 -26.61
C ALA A 138 0.25 7.91 -26.93
N ASP A 139 -0.88 7.69 -26.25
CA ASP A 139 -1.75 6.55 -26.50
C ASP A 139 -2.57 6.67 -27.81
N ARG A 140 -2.79 7.89 -28.33
CA ARG A 140 -3.54 8.13 -29.57
C ARG A 140 -2.66 8.27 -30.81
N PHE A 141 -1.65 9.12 -30.73
CA PHE A 141 -0.81 9.53 -31.86
C PHE A 141 0.50 8.74 -31.92
N GLY A 142 0.71 7.80 -31.00
CA GLY A 142 1.95 7.05 -30.89
C GLY A 142 2.97 7.72 -29.97
N ARG A 143 3.87 6.89 -29.45
CA ARG A 143 4.85 7.28 -28.44
C ARG A 143 6.00 8.04 -29.09
N LYS A 144 6.38 7.68 -30.32
CA LYS A 144 7.43 8.38 -31.08
C LYS A 144 7.08 9.83 -31.32
N SER A 145 5.86 10.09 -31.79
CA SER A 145 5.38 11.45 -32.09
C SER A 145 5.42 12.34 -30.84
N THR A 146 4.97 11.79 -29.72
CA THR A 146 4.91 12.51 -28.44
C THR A 146 6.29 12.83 -27.88
N ILE A 147 7.26 11.90 -27.94
CA ILE A 147 8.63 12.20 -27.49
C ILE A 147 9.33 13.20 -28.42
N CYS A 148 9.08 13.17 -29.73
CA CYS A 148 9.66 14.14 -30.67
C CYS A 148 9.17 15.57 -30.39
N LEU A 149 7.95 15.74 -29.88
CA LEU A 149 7.39 17.04 -29.52
C LEU A 149 8.12 17.68 -28.31
N SER A 150 8.89 16.91 -27.54
CA SER A 150 9.71 17.43 -26.43
C SER A 150 11.03 18.06 -26.86
N ILE A 151 11.53 17.78 -28.06
CA ILE A 151 12.77 18.36 -28.60
C ILE A 151 12.70 19.90 -28.66
N PRO A 152 11.70 20.53 -29.32
CA PRO A 152 11.62 21.98 -29.38
C PRO A 152 11.38 22.63 -28.02
N GLY A 153 10.62 21.98 -27.13
CA GLY A 153 10.39 22.48 -25.77
C GLY A 153 11.67 22.50 -24.93
N PHE A 154 12.46 21.43 -24.98
CA PHE A 154 13.75 21.36 -24.28
C PHE A 154 14.76 22.37 -24.85
N ALA A 155 14.88 22.44 -26.18
CA ALA A 155 15.77 23.41 -26.82
C ALA A 155 15.39 24.87 -26.50
N LEU A 156 14.10 25.20 -26.54
CA LEU A 156 13.61 26.51 -26.18
C LEU A 156 13.88 26.84 -24.70
N ASN A 157 13.67 25.87 -23.79
CA ASN A 157 13.98 26.04 -22.37
C ASN A 157 15.48 26.36 -22.16
N CYS A 158 16.38 25.57 -22.75
CA CYS A 158 17.83 25.82 -22.71
C CYS A 158 18.19 27.20 -23.28
N LEU A 159 17.62 27.59 -24.42
CA LEU A 159 17.88 28.89 -25.05
C LEU A 159 17.41 30.05 -24.18
N MET A 160 16.22 29.96 -23.58
CA MET A 160 15.70 31.00 -22.69
C MET A 160 16.57 31.14 -21.43
N GLN A 161 16.96 30.03 -20.81
CA GLN A 161 17.88 30.07 -19.66
C GLN A 161 19.24 30.62 -20.05
N LEU A 162 19.80 30.20 -21.19
CA LEU A 162 21.07 30.72 -21.71
C LEU A 162 21.02 32.23 -21.93
N ALA A 163 19.94 32.73 -22.54
CA ALA A 163 19.77 34.16 -22.80
C ALA A 163 19.76 35.00 -21.51
N VAL A 164 19.08 34.52 -20.46
CA VAL A 164 19.08 35.19 -19.15
C VAL A 164 20.47 35.18 -18.51
N MET A 165 21.18 34.05 -18.57
CA MET A 165 22.52 33.95 -17.98
C MET A 165 23.59 34.72 -18.77
N TRP A 166 23.45 34.82 -20.10
CA TRP A 166 24.44 35.45 -20.98
C TRP A 166 24.33 36.98 -20.99
N PHE A 167 23.12 37.51 -20.80
CA PHE A 167 22.85 38.96 -20.77
C PHE A 167 22.31 39.41 -19.40
N PRO A 168 23.10 39.27 -18.32
CA PRO A 168 22.65 39.61 -16.97
C PRO A 168 22.37 41.12 -16.80
N ASP A 169 23.05 41.98 -17.57
CA ASP A 169 22.83 43.43 -17.50
C ASP A 169 21.49 43.87 -18.14
N THR A 170 20.89 43.03 -19.00
CA THR A 170 19.61 43.33 -19.69
C THR A 170 18.43 42.65 -19.03
N PHE A 171 18.59 41.39 -18.61
CA PHE A 171 17.51 40.58 -18.04
C PHE A 171 17.77 40.31 -16.55
N PRO A 172 16.85 40.68 -15.65
CA PRO A 172 17.00 40.33 -14.24
C PRO A 172 16.91 38.80 -14.08
N LEU A 173 17.70 38.24 -13.16
CA LEU A 173 17.83 36.78 -12.98
C LEU A 173 16.47 36.06 -12.80
N ARG A 174 15.49 36.70 -12.16
CA ARG A 174 14.13 36.17 -11.94
C ARG A 174 13.36 35.89 -13.25
N THR A 175 13.74 36.51 -14.37
CA THR A 175 13.15 36.24 -15.70
C THR A 175 13.34 34.78 -16.13
N VAL A 176 14.29 34.06 -15.53
CA VAL A 176 14.53 32.64 -15.80
C VAL A 176 13.28 31.77 -15.55
N TRP A 177 12.35 32.20 -14.69
CA TRP A 177 11.08 31.50 -14.45
C TRP A 177 10.18 31.43 -15.69
N ALA A 178 10.35 32.35 -16.64
CA ALA A 178 9.64 32.29 -17.92
C ALA A 178 10.09 31.09 -18.76
N SER A 179 11.30 30.56 -18.54
CA SER A 179 11.80 29.38 -19.26
C SER A 179 10.92 28.15 -19.03
N SER A 180 10.26 28.05 -17.88
CA SER A 180 9.29 27.00 -17.58
C SER A 180 8.15 26.93 -18.59
N LEU A 181 7.73 28.05 -19.20
CA LEU A 181 6.66 28.05 -20.22
C LEU A 181 7.03 27.25 -21.47
N ALA A 182 8.32 27.03 -21.73
CA ALA A 182 8.76 26.17 -22.82
C ALA A 182 8.26 24.72 -22.66
N TRP A 183 7.97 24.26 -21.43
CA TRP A 183 7.41 22.94 -21.17
C TRP A 183 5.97 22.77 -21.64
N LEU A 184 5.27 23.86 -22.00
CA LEU A 184 4.00 23.76 -22.76
C LEU A 184 4.16 22.97 -24.04
N LEU A 185 5.36 23.02 -24.63
CA LEU A 185 5.78 22.21 -25.77
C LEU A 185 6.45 20.93 -25.25
N GLY A 186 5.79 19.79 -25.45
CA GLY A 186 6.33 18.47 -25.10
C GLY A 186 6.16 18.00 -23.65
N GLY A 187 5.56 18.80 -22.77
CA GLY A 187 5.20 18.40 -21.39
C GLY A 187 6.38 18.36 -20.40
N GLY A 188 7.59 18.60 -20.86
CA GLY A 188 8.81 18.66 -20.05
C GLY A 188 9.37 17.31 -19.57
N PRO A 189 10.36 17.34 -18.66
CA PRO A 189 11.14 16.15 -18.32
C PRO A 189 10.30 15.00 -17.76
N VAL A 190 9.26 15.31 -16.97
CA VAL A 190 8.37 14.28 -16.38
C VAL A 190 7.67 13.45 -17.46
N VAL A 191 7.20 14.12 -18.52
CA VAL A 191 6.50 13.47 -19.64
C VAL A 191 7.47 12.67 -20.49
N ALA A 192 8.63 13.24 -20.80
CA ALA A 192 9.68 12.55 -21.54
C ALA A 192 10.11 11.26 -20.83
N PHE A 193 10.41 11.34 -19.52
CA PHE A 193 10.73 10.15 -18.71
C PHE A 193 9.59 9.13 -18.74
N ALA A 194 8.34 9.55 -18.54
CA ALA A 194 7.20 8.63 -18.56
C ALA A 194 7.10 7.87 -19.90
N ILE A 195 7.21 8.58 -21.03
CA ILE A 195 7.15 7.96 -22.37
C ILE A 195 8.33 7.01 -22.61
N ILE A 196 9.53 7.37 -22.15
CA ILE A 196 10.71 6.53 -22.26
C ILE A 196 10.55 5.23 -21.48
N TRP A 197 10.08 5.32 -20.23
CA TRP A 197 9.81 4.14 -19.40
C TRP A 197 8.72 3.25 -20.00
N THR A 198 7.69 3.85 -20.58
CA THR A 198 6.62 3.07 -21.24
C THR A 198 7.15 2.42 -22.53
N MET A 199 7.90 3.13 -23.38
CA MET A 199 8.56 2.56 -24.57
C MET A 199 9.46 1.37 -24.23
N MET A 200 10.25 1.50 -23.16
CA MET A 200 11.10 0.41 -22.69
C MET A 200 10.27 -0.79 -22.22
N SER A 201 9.10 -0.54 -21.61
CA SER A 201 8.18 -1.60 -21.19
C SER A 201 7.53 -2.34 -22.36
N ASP A 202 7.17 -1.65 -23.45
CA ASP A 202 6.57 -2.24 -24.65
C ASP A 202 7.53 -3.22 -25.34
N VAL A 203 8.83 -2.90 -25.27
CA VAL A 203 9.88 -3.61 -26.00
C VAL A 203 10.52 -4.69 -25.10
N SER A 204 10.16 -4.74 -23.83
CA SER A 204 10.60 -5.79 -22.91
C SER A 204 9.55 -6.89 -22.77
N THR A 205 9.98 -8.15 -22.86
CA THR A 205 9.11 -9.29 -22.49
C THR A 205 8.90 -9.29 -20.97
N GLU A 206 7.82 -9.93 -20.50
CA GLU A 206 7.51 -9.99 -19.06
C GLU A 206 8.65 -10.57 -18.23
N GLU A 207 9.41 -11.51 -18.80
CA GLU A 207 10.55 -12.19 -18.16
C GLU A 207 11.83 -11.32 -18.14
N GLU A 208 12.08 -10.51 -19.17
CA GLU A 208 13.31 -9.72 -19.30
C GLU A 208 13.19 -8.29 -18.73
N ARG A 209 11.97 -7.79 -18.55
CA ARG A 209 11.68 -6.39 -18.15
C ARG A 209 12.45 -5.95 -16.91
N ALA A 210 12.44 -6.78 -15.87
CA ALA A 210 13.13 -6.46 -14.61
C ALA A 210 14.66 -6.32 -14.81
N ALA A 211 15.25 -7.19 -15.64
CA ALA A 211 16.69 -7.16 -15.91
C ALA A 211 17.10 -5.94 -16.74
N ILE A 212 16.29 -5.56 -17.73
CA ILE A 212 16.53 -4.37 -18.56
C ILE A 212 16.43 -3.10 -17.71
N PHE A 213 15.37 -2.95 -16.91
CA PHE A 213 15.22 -1.81 -16.00
C PHE A 213 16.37 -1.71 -14.99
N PHE A 214 16.86 -2.85 -14.51
CA PHE A 214 18.00 -2.89 -13.60
C PHE A 214 19.31 -2.43 -14.26
N LYS A 215 19.63 -2.99 -15.45
CA LYS A 215 20.82 -2.58 -16.23
C LYS A 215 20.79 -1.08 -16.53
N PHE A 216 19.61 -0.60 -16.91
CA PHE A 216 19.37 0.81 -17.19
C PHE A 216 19.61 1.69 -15.95
N GLY A 217 19.04 1.33 -14.80
CA GLY A 217 19.25 2.05 -13.54
C GLY A 217 20.72 2.11 -13.11
N VAL A 218 21.48 1.03 -13.27
CA VAL A 218 22.92 1.01 -12.95
C VAL A 218 23.71 1.90 -13.91
N ALA A 219 23.40 1.85 -15.21
CA ALA A 219 24.05 2.68 -16.21
C ALA A 219 23.78 4.18 -15.97
N GLY A 220 22.54 4.55 -15.65
CA GLY A 220 22.16 5.92 -15.26
C GLY A 220 22.93 6.41 -14.03
N MET A 221 22.97 5.64 -12.95
CA MET A 221 23.74 6.02 -11.76
C MET A 221 25.26 6.17 -12.04
N GLY A 222 25.80 5.33 -12.93
CA GLY A 222 27.21 5.44 -13.35
C GLY A 222 27.46 6.72 -14.17
N ALA A 223 26.53 7.06 -15.06
CA ALA A 223 26.54 8.31 -15.81
C ALA A 223 26.43 9.53 -14.89
N ASP A 224 25.57 9.50 -13.87
CA ASP A 224 25.44 10.58 -12.87
C ASP A 224 26.76 10.84 -12.14
N PHE A 225 27.45 9.77 -11.71
CA PHE A 225 28.74 9.86 -11.05
C PHE A 225 29.79 10.49 -11.97
N ALA A 226 29.97 9.93 -13.17
CA ALA A 226 30.98 10.39 -14.11
C ALA A 226 30.73 11.84 -14.57
N SER A 227 29.48 12.18 -14.89
CA SER A 227 29.07 13.52 -15.32
C SER A 227 29.22 14.57 -14.22
N SER A 228 28.80 14.26 -12.98
CA SER A 228 28.92 15.19 -11.85
C SER A 228 30.38 15.40 -11.43
N ALA A 229 31.20 14.34 -11.46
CA ALA A 229 32.63 14.45 -11.18
C ALA A 229 33.37 15.25 -12.28
N ALA A 230 33.09 14.97 -13.55
CA ALA A 230 33.63 15.74 -14.68
C ALA A 230 33.18 17.20 -14.63
N SER A 231 31.90 17.45 -14.31
CA SER A 231 31.34 18.79 -14.10
C SER A 231 32.12 19.56 -13.04
N SER A 232 32.35 18.97 -11.87
CA SER A 232 33.12 19.59 -10.79
C SER A 232 34.53 19.98 -11.23
N TRP A 233 35.23 19.09 -11.93
CA TRP A 233 36.58 19.38 -12.42
C TRP A 233 36.60 20.50 -13.47
N LEU A 234 35.66 20.49 -14.41
CA LEU A 234 35.52 21.53 -15.44
C LEU A 234 35.09 22.87 -14.84
N MET A 235 34.22 22.87 -13.83
CA MET A 235 33.79 24.08 -13.11
C MET A 235 34.93 24.82 -12.43
N ALA A 236 35.99 24.09 -12.02
CA ALA A 236 37.18 24.71 -11.44
C ALA A 236 38.00 25.50 -12.47
N LEU A 237 37.83 25.21 -13.77
CA LEU A 237 38.43 25.98 -14.86
C LEU A 237 37.50 27.13 -15.28
N ASP A 238 36.28 26.79 -15.70
CA ASP A 238 35.26 27.75 -16.11
C ASP A 238 33.88 27.08 -16.04
N PRO A 239 32.89 27.62 -15.29
CA PRO A 239 31.56 27.03 -15.20
C PRO A 239 30.77 27.03 -16.52
N TRP A 240 31.10 27.87 -17.49
CA TRP A 240 30.40 27.87 -18.79
C TRP A 240 30.71 26.64 -19.64
N LEU A 241 31.93 26.11 -19.55
CA LEU A 241 32.37 24.93 -20.29
C LEU A 241 31.52 23.67 -20.01
N PRO A 242 31.35 23.20 -18.75
CA PRO A 242 30.50 22.05 -18.45
C PRO A 242 29.01 22.33 -18.70
N LEU A 243 28.56 23.59 -18.59
CA LEU A 243 27.18 23.97 -18.91
C LEU A 243 26.86 23.76 -20.40
N LEU A 244 27.65 24.38 -21.28
CA LEU A 244 27.44 24.32 -22.73
C LEU A 244 27.65 22.89 -23.27
N LEU A 245 28.68 22.20 -22.77
CA LEU A 245 28.90 20.80 -23.11
C LEU A 245 27.73 19.91 -22.67
N GLY A 246 27.17 20.17 -21.48
CA GLY A 246 26.07 19.38 -20.92
C GLY A 246 24.77 19.57 -21.67
N TRP A 247 24.38 20.82 -21.93
CA TRP A 247 23.19 21.11 -22.74
C TRP A 247 23.35 20.69 -24.20
N GLY A 248 24.55 20.86 -24.78
CA GLY A 248 24.85 20.34 -26.12
C GLY A 248 24.66 18.83 -26.20
N LEU A 249 25.22 18.08 -25.24
CA LEU A 249 25.05 16.63 -25.17
C LEU A 249 23.59 16.22 -24.94
N ALA A 250 22.85 16.92 -24.08
CA ALA A 250 21.44 16.66 -23.84
C ALA A 250 20.60 16.88 -25.11
N VAL A 251 20.82 17.98 -25.83
CA VAL A 251 20.14 18.26 -27.10
C VAL A 251 20.47 17.21 -28.15
N ILE A 252 21.75 16.84 -28.32
CA ILE A 252 22.17 15.75 -29.21
C ILE A 252 21.49 14.43 -28.83
N GLY A 253 21.43 14.12 -27.53
CA GLY A 253 20.71 12.97 -27.00
C GLY A 253 19.24 12.98 -27.42
N MET A 254 18.55 14.11 -27.27
CA MET A 254 17.16 14.28 -27.67
C MET A 254 16.94 14.08 -29.19
N PHE A 255 17.92 14.42 -30.03
CA PHE A 255 17.84 14.15 -31.48
C PHE A 255 17.82 12.64 -31.82
N PHE A 256 18.37 11.77 -30.96
CA PHE A 256 18.23 10.33 -31.16
C PHE A 256 16.78 9.84 -31.06
N ALA A 257 15.87 10.63 -30.47
CA ALA A 257 14.44 10.32 -30.46
C ALA A 257 13.84 10.25 -31.88
N LEU A 258 14.37 11.00 -32.84
CA LEU A 258 13.91 10.95 -34.25
C LEU A 258 14.15 9.57 -34.89
N SER A 259 15.23 8.91 -34.46
CA SER A 259 15.64 7.57 -34.92
C SER A 259 14.87 6.44 -34.24
N LEU A 260 14.06 6.74 -33.20
CA LEU A 260 13.22 5.74 -32.57
C LEU A 260 12.11 5.28 -33.53
N PRO A 261 11.87 3.98 -33.67
CA PRO A 261 10.68 3.46 -34.34
C PRO A 261 9.46 3.59 -33.40
N GLU A 262 8.25 3.52 -33.97
CA GLU A 262 7.01 3.52 -33.18
C GLU A 262 6.88 2.19 -32.42
N THR A 263 6.59 2.24 -31.11
CA THR A 263 6.46 1.03 -30.27
C THR A 263 5.02 0.61 -30.05
N MET A 264 4.07 1.53 -30.26
CA MET A 264 2.65 1.26 -30.05
C MET A 264 2.16 0.20 -31.06
N GLY A 265 1.79 -0.99 -30.55
CA GLY A 265 1.26 -2.09 -31.37
C GLY A 265 2.29 -2.87 -32.19
N ALA A 266 3.59 -2.59 -32.06
CA ALA A 266 4.66 -3.23 -32.84
C ALA A 266 4.93 -4.70 -32.45
N PHE A 267 4.55 -5.11 -31.24
CA PHE A 267 4.67 -6.49 -30.77
C PHE A 267 3.31 -6.99 -30.29
N PRO A 268 2.63 -7.88 -31.03
CA PRO A 268 1.42 -8.52 -30.55
C PRO A 268 1.79 -9.38 -29.33
N GLY A 269 1.37 -8.96 -28.14
CA GLY A 269 1.49 -9.78 -26.96
C GLY A 269 0.73 -11.10 -27.17
N ALA A 270 1.44 -12.22 -27.16
CA ALA A 270 0.86 -13.56 -27.11
C ALA A 270 0.02 -13.68 -25.82
N GLY A 271 -1.26 -13.30 -25.89
CA GLY A 271 -2.18 -13.38 -24.75
C GLY A 271 -3.33 -12.37 -24.71
N SER A 272 -3.33 -11.29 -25.50
CA SER A 272 -4.45 -10.34 -25.44
C SER A 272 -5.57 -10.72 -26.42
N LYS A 273 -6.40 -11.70 -26.03
CA LYS A 273 -7.79 -11.75 -26.52
C LYS A 273 -8.39 -10.37 -26.30
N LYS A 274 -8.87 -9.73 -27.38
CA LYS A 274 -9.56 -8.43 -27.35
C LYS A 274 -10.56 -8.39 -26.20
N SER A 275 -10.18 -7.78 -25.08
CA SER A 275 -11.12 -7.27 -24.11
C SER A 275 -11.65 -5.99 -24.72
N THR A 276 -12.89 -6.04 -25.18
CA THR A 276 -13.69 -4.90 -25.56
C THR A 276 -13.59 -3.84 -24.47
N ASN A 277 -12.76 -2.81 -24.69
CA ASN A 277 -12.76 -1.61 -23.87
C ASN A 277 -14.04 -0.85 -24.21
N LEU A 278 -15.11 -1.22 -23.51
CA LEU A 278 -16.25 -0.36 -23.30
C LEU A 278 -15.79 0.80 -22.41
N GLU A 279 -16.17 2.02 -22.80
CA GLU A 279 -16.13 3.28 -22.03
C GLU A 279 -14.83 4.11 -22.02
N LEU A 280 -14.51 4.73 -23.17
CA LEU A 280 -14.03 6.14 -23.19
C LEU A 280 -14.25 6.88 -24.53
N GLY A 281 -14.87 6.24 -25.53
CA GLY A 281 -15.24 6.87 -26.80
C GLY A 281 -16.52 7.72 -26.75
N GLN A 282 -17.36 7.58 -25.71
CA GLN A 282 -18.68 8.23 -25.65
C GLN A 282 -18.68 9.69 -25.15
N ILE A 283 -17.53 10.24 -24.74
CA ILE A 283 -17.46 11.64 -24.24
C ILE A 283 -17.20 12.65 -25.37
N PHE A 284 -16.80 12.21 -26.56
CA PHE A 284 -16.48 13.12 -27.68
C PHE A 284 -17.17 12.78 -29.02
N SER A 285 -18.02 11.76 -29.10
CA SER A 285 -18.65 11.33 -30.36
C SER A 285 -20.11 11.80 -30.57
N SER A 286 -20.66 12.68 -29.74
CA SER A 286 -22.02 13.22 -29.97
C SER A 286 -22.02 14.59 -30.67
N GLN A 287 -21.04 14.87 -31.54
CA GLN A 287 -21.04 16.11 -32.32
C GLN A 287 -20.31 15.98 -33.67
N SER A 288 -20.72 15.04 -34.51
CA SER A 288 -20.51 15.14 -35.96
C SER A 288 -21.49 14.21 -36.68
N GLU A 289 -22.09 14.69 -37.78
CA GLU A 289 -23.06 14.04 -38.69
C GLU A 289 -24.54 14.15 -38.24
N TYR A 290 -25.51 14.71 -38.98
CA TYR A 290 -25.65 15.26 -40.33
C TYR A 290 -26.61 16.47 -40.26
N LYS A 291 -26.33 17.56 -41.00
CA LYS A 291 -27.28 18.65 -41.24
C LYS A 291 -27.79 18.51 -42.67
N THR A 292 -28.89 17.79 -42.86
CA THR A 292 -29.69 17.83 -44.09
C THR A 292 -30.83 18.83 -43.90
N VAL A 293 -30.93 19.76 -44.85
CA VAL A 293 -31.95 20.80 -44.97
C VAL A 293 -33.33 20.16 -45.12
N PRO A 294 -34.39 20.72 -44.49
CA PRO A 294 -35.48 21.21 -45.33
C PRO A 294 -36.00 22.60 -44.93
N THR A 295 -36.72 23.14 -45.90
CA THR A 295 -37.14 24.50 -46.17
C THR A 295 -38.25 25.02 -45.24
N LYS A 296 -38.34 26.35 -45.15
CA LYS A 296 -39.42 27.16 -44.55
C LYS A 296 -40.81 26.73 -45.04
N GLU A 297 -41.82 26.82 -44.16
CA GLU A 297 -43.02 27.68 -44.31
C GLU A 297 -44.03 27.52 -43.15
N GLN A 298 -44.62 28.67 -42.76
CA GLN A 298 -45.96 28.92 -42.15
C GLN A 298 -46.27 28.43 -40.71
N GLU A 299 -46.40 29.32 -39.72
CA GLU A 299 -47.57 30.17 -39.33
C GLU A 299 -48.66 29.39 -38.57
N GLN A 300 -48.82 29.65 -37.25
CA GLN A 300 -49.99 30.29 -36.58
C GLN A 300 -51.11 29.24 -36.28
N GLU A 301 -51.84 29.13 -35.15
CA GLU A 301 -52.35 29.92 -34.02
C GLU A 301 -52.57 28.93 -32.83
N VAL A 302 -52.36 29.20 -31.54
CA VAL A 302 -53.12 29.99 -30.54
C VAL A 302 -54.63 29.66 -30.39
N SER A 303 -54.99 29.02 -29.27
CA SER A 303 -56.12 29.37 -28.38
C SER A 303 -55.92 28.62 -27.04
N SER A 304 -55.57 29.27 -25.91
CA SER A 304 -56.46 29.82 -24.85
C SER A 304 -57.50 28.82 -24.32
N ASP A 305 -57.84 28.67 -23.05
CA ASP A 305 -57.37 29.05 -21.71
C ASP A 305 -58.36 28.34 -20.72
N ASP A 306 -58.14 28.50 -19.42
CA ASP A 306 -59.09 28.35 -18.28
C ASP A 306 -59.26 26.95 -17.64
N GLU A 307 -58.71 26.73 -16.41
CA GLU A 307 -59.35 26.90 -15.07
C GLU A 307 -60.37 25.78 -14.76
N GLU A 308 -60.57 25.18 -13.59
CA GLU A 308 -59.97 25.04 -12.25
C GLU A 308 -60.80 23.90 -11.56
N THR A 309 -60.56 23.58 -10.28
CA THR A 309 -61.36 22.72 -9.34
C THR A 309 -61.08 21.19 -9.25
N GLY A 310 -60.82 20.72 -8.01
CA GLY A 310 -60.93 19.31 -7.57
C GLY A 310 -62.13 19.12 -6.62
N PRO A 311 -62.22 18.11 -5.72
CA PRO A 311 -61.44 16.87 -5.55
C PRO A 311 -62.32 15.57 -5.44
N GLU A 312 -61.67 14.44 -5.12
CA GLU A 312 -62.17 13.19 -4.47
C GLU A 312 -62.25 11.86 -5.29
N ASP A 313 -61.56 10.87 -4.69
CA ASP A 313 -61.76 9.42 -4.65
C ASP A 313 -61.31 8.42 -5.74
N ALA A 314 -60.38 7.55 -5.29
CA ALA A 314 -60.40 6.07 -5.34
C ALA A 314 -59.83 5.28 -6.55
N TYR A 315 -58.80 4.46 -6.20
CA TYR A 315 -58.35 3.17 -6.76
C TYR A 315 -57.54 3.08 -8.09
N ALA A 316 -56.28 2.66 -7.90
CA ALA A 316 -55.52 1.60 -8.60
C ALA A 316 -55.16 1.69 -10.11
N ASP A 317 -53.87 1.97 -10.30
CA ASP A 317 -52.88 1.25 -11.14
C ASP A 317 -52.61 1.64 -12.61
N GLU A 318 -51.29 1.70 -12.88
CA GLU A 318 -50.56 1.67 -14.16
C GLU A 318 -50.80 2.73 -15.25
N LYS A 319 -49.96 3.78 -15.25
CA LYS A 319 -48.86 3.97 -16.24
C LYS A 319 -48.06 5.24 -15.98
N SER A 320 -46.74 5.09 -16.06
CA SER A 320 -45.70 6.08 -15.77
C SER A 320 -45.84 7.38 -16.55
N GLY A 321 -46.23 8.45 -15.86
CA GLY A 321 -46.02 9.82 -16.29
C GLY A 321 -44.55 10.22 -16.15
N ALA A 322 -44.04 10.89 -17.19
CA ALA A 322 -42.78 11.61 -17.16
C ALA A 322 -42.80 12.66 -16.04
N ALA A 323 -41.89 12.55 -15.08
CA ALA A 323 -41.65 13.59 -14.09
C ALA A 323 -40.97 14.81 -14.74
N PRO A 324 -41.25 16.05 -14.30
CA PRO A 324 -40.71 17.25 -14.90
C PRO A 324 -39.20 17.33 -14.64
N ALA A 325 -38.46 17.72 -15.67
CA ALA A 325 -37.02 17.94 -15.62
C ALA A 325 -36.70 19.05 -14.60
N THR A 326 -36.40 18.63 -13.36
CA THR A 326 -35.86 19.49 -12.33
C THR A 326 -34.55 20.05 -12.87
N GLN A 327 -34.44 21.37 -12.96
CA GLN A 327 -33.24 22.08 -13.37
C GLN A 327 -32.11 21.76 -12.38
N GLN A 328 -31.38 20.67 -12.65
CA GLN A 328 -30.32 20.18 -11.76
C GLN A 328 -29.16 21.16 -11.81
N SER A 329 -28.87 21.76 -10.64
CA SER A 329 -27.73 22.65 -10.43
C SER A 329 -26.45 22.09 -11.06
N LEU A 330 -25.75 22.92 -11.83
CA LEU A 330 -24.45 22.61 -12.45
C LEU A 330 -23.45 22.07 -11.43
N PHE A 331 -23.52 22.56 -10.19
CA PHE A 331 -22.73 22.07 -9.06
C PHE A 331 -23.09 20.63 -8.64
N ALA A 332 -24.36 20.24 -8.72
CA ALA A 332 -24.80 18.87 -8.45
C ALA A 332 -24.31 17.90 -9.55
N VAL A 333 -24.31 18.34 -10.81
CA VAL A 333 -23.76 17.58 -11.94
C VAL A 333 -22.25 17.39 -11.79
N VAL A 334 -21.52 18.47 -11.48
CA VAL A 334 -20.07 18.43 -11.24
C VAL A 334 -19.75 17.55 -10.04
N LYS A 335 -20.47 17.70 -8.92
CA LYS A 335 -20.30 16.87 -7.72
C LYS A 335 -20.56 15.39 -8.00
N ARG A 336 -21.56 15.05 -8.82
CA ARG A 336 -21.86 13.68 -9.24
C ARG A 336 -20.74 13.10 -10.10
N ARG A 337 -20.20 13.89 -11.05
CA ARG A 337 -19.08 13.48 -11.91
C ARG A 337 -17.79 13.27 -11.11
N ILE A 338 -17.44 14.20 -10.21
CA ILE A 338 -16.30 14.06 -9.29
C ILE A 338 -16.46 12.80 -8.44
N ARG A 339 -17.65 12.59 -7.84
CA ARG A 339 -17.92 11.40 -7.02
C ARG A 339 -17.79 10.11 -7.82
N ALA A 340 -18.27 10.07 -9.06
CA ALA A 340 -18.14 8.90 -9.92
C ALA A 340 -16.68 8.61 -10.29
N TYR A 341 -15.88 9.64 -10.56
CA TYR A 341 -14.45 9.51 -10.87
C TYR A 341 -13.62 9.03 -9.66
N PHE A 342 -13.95 9.52 -8.45
CA PHE A 342 -13.23 9.14 -7.22
C PHE A 342 -13.75 7.87 -6.54
N ALA A 343 -14.96 7.39 -6.88
CA ALA A 343 -15.54 6.19 -6.26
C ALA A 343 -14.64 4.93 -6.36
N PRO A 344 -13.98 4.64 -7.51
CA PRO A 344 -13.03 3.54 -7.61
C PRO A 344 -11.78 3.71 -6.73
N TYR A 345 -11.48 4.90 -6.21
CA TYR A 345 -10.32 5.16 -5.36
C TYR A 345 -10.66 5.13 -3.86
N ALA A 346 -11.92 4.86 -3.49
CA ALA A 346 -12.38 4.83 -2.11
C ALA A 346 -11.59 3.85 -1.23
N PHE A 347 -11.12 2.73 -1.79
CA PHE A 347 -10.35 1.71 -1.06
C PHE A 347 -9.06 2.27 -0.41
N ILE A 348 -8.50 3.34 -0.97
CA ILE A 348 -7.28 3.99 -0.46
C ILE A 348 -7.55 4.75 0.84
N VAL A 349 -8.68 5.44 0.90
CA VAL A 349 -9.11 6.21 2.09
C VAL A 349 -9.68 5.28 3.16
N GLU A 350 -10.33 4.19 2.74
CA GLU A 350 -10.84 3.16 3.66
C GLU A 350 -9.71 2.42 4.39
N ASN A 351 -8.60 2.13 3.70
CA ASN A 351 -7.48 1.42 4.29
C ASN A 351 -6.40 2.39 4.82
N ARG A 352 -6.41 2.61 6.13
CA ARG A 352 -5.41 3.45 6.83
C ARG A 352 -3.96 3.02 6.57
N GLN A 353 -3.68 1.74 6.30
CA GLN A 353 -2.31 1.28 6.01
C GLN A 353 -1.85 1.73 4.63
N ILE A 354 -2.73 1.69 3.64
CA ILE A 354 -2.44 2.19 2.29
C ILE A 354 -2.18 3.69 2.38
N MET A 355 -3.05 4.44 3.07
CA MET A 355 -2.88 5.89 3.27
C MET A 355 -1.54 6.22 3.97
N LEU A 356 -1.15 5.43 4.97
CA LEU A 356 0.12 5.59 5.69
C LEU A 356 1.33 5.31 4.79
N LEU A 357 1.32 4.21 4.02
CA LEU A 357 2.39 3.93 3.05
C LEU A 357 2.41 4.95 1.90
N LEU A 358 1.27 5.50 1.49
CA LEU A 358 1.20 6.61 0.53
C LEU A 358 1.85 7.88 1.08
N SER A 359 1.63 8.20 2.36
CA SER A 359 2.32 9.32 3.02
C SER A 359 3.84 9.12 3.06
N ALA A 360 4.30 7.86 3.16
CA ALA A 360 5.71 7.54 3.11
C ALA A 360 6.36 7.85 1.75
N PHE A 361 5.65 7.62 0.64
CA PHE A 361 6.12 8.04 -0.69
C PHE A 361 6.21 9.56 -0.83
N LEU A 362 5.21 10.27 -0.30
CA LEU A 362 5.20 11.74 -0.30
C LEU A 362 6.41 12.29 0.47
N VAL A 363 6.65 11.81 1.69
CA VAL A 363 7.79 12.25 2.52
C VAL A 363 9.14 11.87 1.89
N TYR A 364 9.24 10.67 1.30
CA TYR A 364 10.46 10.27 0.60
C TYR A 364 10.77 11.21 -0.57
N ARG A 365 9.77 11.58 -1.38
CA ARG A 365 9.95 12.54 -2.47
C ARG A 365 10.20 13.95 -1.97
N LEU A 366 9.55 14.37 -0.88
CA LEU A 366 9.84 15.66 -0.25
C LEU A 366 11.33 15.78 0.11
N SER A 367 11.88 14.75 0.75
CA SER A 367 13.29 14.72 1.12
C SER A 367 14.22 14.60 -0.09
N ARG A 368 13.93 13.74 -1.05
CA ARG A 368 14.78 13.62 -2.26
C ARG A 368 14.70 14.88 -3.12
N GLY A 369 13.55 15.53 -3.14
CA GLY A 369 13.30 16.82 -3.78
C GLY A 369 14.12 17.96 -3.18
N SER A 370 14.74 17.82 -2.00
CA SER A 370 15.69 18.81 -1.47
C SER A 370 17.13 18.59 -1.92
N SER A 371 17.42 17.54 -2.70
CA SER A 371 18.81 17.18 -3.06
C SER A 371 19.51 18.24 -3.92
N TRP A 372 18.77 19.03 -4.69
CA TRP A 372 19.34 20.08 -5.53
C TRP A 372 19.82 21.30 -4.73
N PHE A 373 19.29 21.52 -3.53
CA PHE A 373 19.78 22.52 -2.57
C PHE A 373 21.04 22.07 -1.82
N LEU A 374 21.34 20.77 -1.82
CA LEU A 374 22.39 20.23 -0.96
C LEU A 374 23.78 20.75 -1.34
N VAL A 375 24.05 20.98 -2.62
CA VAL A 375 25.31 21.60 -3.09
C VAL A 375 25.44 23.02 -2.53
N GLN A 376 24.37 23.83 -2.62
CA GLN A 376 24.33 25.19 -2.07
C GLN A 376 24.49 25.18 -0.54
N TYR A 377 23.82 24.27 0.16
CA TYR A 377 23.98 24.10 1.60
C TYR A 377 25.41 23.77 2.00
N ILE A 378 26.07 22.83 1.32
CA ILE A 378 27.45 22.46 1.63
C ILE A 378 28.37 23.66 1.43
N SER A 379 28.20 24.38 0.30
CA SER A 379 29.01 25.56 -0.01
C SER A 379 28.82 26.68 1.02
N THR A 380 27.59 26.99 1.39
CA THR A 380 27.28 28.05 2.38
C THR A 380 27.68 27.67 3.81
N ARG A 381 27.45 26.41 4.20
CA ARG A 381 27.69 25.94 5.57
C ARG A 381 29.17 25.75 5.87
N PHE A 382 29.94 25.19 4.93
CA PHE A 382 31.34 24.83 5.10
C PHE A 382 32.31 25.79 4.41
N LYS A 383 31.80 26.82 3.73
CA LYS A 383 32.58 27.74 2.88
C LYS A 383 33.43 27.01 1.84
N TRP A 384 32.89 25.93 1.31
CA TRP A 384 33.49 25.21 0.18
C TRP A 384 33.08 25.86 -1.12
N THR A 385 33.92 25.74 -2.14
CA THR A 385 33.52 26.14 -3.48
C THR A 385 32.36 25.26 -3.96
N LEU A 386 31.49 25.80 -4.82
CA LEU A 386 30.40 25.01 -5.41
C LEU A 386 30.94 23.83 -6.24
N ALA A 387 32.14 23.94 -6.80
CA ALA A 387 32.82 22.85 -7.47
C ALA A 387 33.15 21.69 -6.51
N GLU A 388 33.76 21.97 -5.36
CA GLU A 388 34.08 20.95 -4.33
C GLU A 388 32.81 20.32 -3.74
N ALA A 389 31.77 21.12 -3.49
CA ALA A 389 30.48 20.63 -3.02
C ALA A 389 29.82 19.69 -4.06
N ASN A 390 29.90 20.03 -5.36
CA ASN A 390 29.40 19.19 -6.44
C ASN A 390 30.21 17.87 -6.56
N PHE A 391 31.52 17.93 -6.34
CA PHE A 391 32.37 16.73 -6.27
C PHE A 391 31.91 15.78 -5.16
N LEU A 392 31.68 16.31 -3.96
CA LEU A 392 31.21 15.49 -2.83
C LEU A 392 29.86 14.82 -3.13
N MET A 393 28.98 15.51 -3.86
CA MET A 393 27.68 14.99 -4.25
C MET A 393 27.75 13.86 -5.29
N SER A 394 28.77 13.84 -6.15
CA SER A 394 29.01 12.76 -7.12
C SER A 394 29.18 11.40 -6.43
N PHE A 395 29.72 11.35 -5.21
CA PHE A 395 29.89 10.09 -4.47
C PHE A 395 28.57 9.39 -4.12
N LYS A 396 27.42 10.08 -4.11
CA LYS A 396 26.13 9.46 -3.77
C LYS A 396 25.79 8.28 -4.70
N PRO A 397 25.75 8.43 -6.03
CA PRO A 397 25.61 7.28 -6.93
C PRO A 397 26.68 6.20 -6.74
N ALA A 398 27.95 6.59 -6.57
CA ALA A 398 29.06 5.65 -6.39
C ALA A 398 28.90 4.74 -5.16
N LEU A 399 28.24 5.23 -4.10
CA LEU A 399 27.92 4.46 -2.89
C LEU A 399 26.62 3.66 -3.02
N THR A 400 25.67 4.20 -3.78
CA THR A 400 24.34 3.60 -3.99
C THR A 400 24.42 2.36 -4.88
N ILE A 401 25.32 2.34 -5.87
CA ILE A 401 25.50 1.21 -6.80
C ILE A 401 25.94 -0.08 -6.07
N PRO A 402 27.06 -0.10 -5.29
CA PRO A 402 27.46 -1.29 -4.53
C PRO A 402 26.42 -1.70 -3.49
N LEU A 403 25.74 -0.72 -2.88
CA LEU A 403 24.66 -0.97 -1.94
C LEU A 403 23.54 -1.80 -2.60
N PHE A 404 23.08 -1.43 -3.79
CA PHE A 404 22.02 -2.16 -4.48
C PHE A 404 22.48 -3.45 -5.17
N LEU A 405 23.71 -3.52 -5.66
CA LEU A 405 24.24 -4.70 -6.36
C LEU A 405 24.69 -5.82 -5.41
N PHE A 406 25.36 -5.47 -4.31
CA PHE A 406 26.02 -6.44 -3.46
C PHE A 406 25.42 -6.48 -2.06
N VAL A 407 25.29 -5.32 -1.41
CA VAL A 407 24.91 -5.26 0.01
C VAL A 407 23.45 -5.65 0.21
N LEU A 408 22.51 -5.01 -0.47
CA LEU A 408 21.08 -5.27 -0.33
C LEU A 408 20.73 -6.71 -0.76
N PRO A 409 21.27 -7.27 -1.86
CA PRO A 409 21.06 -8.68 -2.19
C PRO A 409 21.74 -9.65 -1.21
N ALA A 410 22.90 -9.33 -0.65
CA ALA A 410 23.55 -10.16 0.37
C ALA A 410 22.76 -10.16 1.69
N ILE A 411 22.33 -8.98 2.15
CA ILE A 411 21.45 -8.83 3.31
C ILE A 411 20.12 -9.53 3.05
N SER A 412 19.51 -9.34 1.88
CA SER A 412 18.28 -10.00 1.48
C SER A 412 18.44 -11.52 1.48
N ARG A 413 19.52 -12.07 0.90
CA ARG A 413 19.82 -13.52 0.93
C ARG A 413 20.02 -14.03 2.35
N ARG A 414 20.74 -13.30 3.20
CA ARG A 414 20.97 -13.68 4.61
C ARG A 414 19.68 -13.63 5.41
N LEU A 415 18.85 -12.61 5.20
CA LEU A 415 17.61 -12.39 5.92
C LEU A 415 16.49 -13.31 5.41
N LEU A 416 16.53 -13.76 4.15
CA LEU A 416 15.65 -14.81 3.61
C LEU A 416 15.96 -16.19 4.21
N LYS A 417 17.17 -16.43 4.73
CA LYS A 417 17.47 -17.66 5.48
C LYS A 417 16.71 -17.69 6.81
N THR A 418 16.43 -16.53 7.41
CA THR A 418 15.83 -16.42 8.75
C THR A 418 14.39 -15.91 8.76
N MET A 419 13.94 -15.19 7.73
CA MET A 419 12.64 -14.49 7.68
C MET A 419 11.87 -14.75 6.38
N LYS A 420 10.54 -14.67 6.43
CA LYS A 420 9.68 -14.76 5.24
C LYS A 420 9.81 -13.48 4.37
N PRO A 421 9.54 -13.54 3.04
CA PRO A 421 9.84 -12.46 2.10
C PRO A 421 9.31 -11.09 2.51
N THR A 422 8.14 -11.05 3.15
CA THR A 422 7.45 -9.81 3.44
C THR A 422 7.73 -9.28 4.84
N GLN A 423 8.13 -10.14 5.80
CA GLN A 423 8.74 -9.78 7.09
C GLN A 423 10.09 -9.12 6.83
N LYS A 424 10.84 -9.70 5.89
CA LYS A 424 12.10 -9.19 5.39
C LYS A 424 11.89 -7.80 4.79
N ASP A 425 10.90 -7.64 3.90
CA ASP A 425 10.61 -6.33 3.31
C ASP A 425 10.19 -5.28 4.35
N LEU A 426 9.34 -5.64 5.32
CA LEU A 426 8.94 -4.75 6.42
C LEU A 426 10.11 -4.39 7.35
N SER A 427 10.93 -5.37 7.74
CA SER A 427 12.08 -5.12 8.63
C SER A 427 13.14 -4.27 7.92
N LEU A 428 13.40 -4.56 6.65
CA LEU A 428 14.28 -3.74 5.82
C LEU A 428 13.70 -2.34 5.64
N MET A 429 12.39 -2.19 5.46
CA MET A 429 11.74 -0.88 5.36
C MET A 429 11.92 -0.08 6.65
N ARG A 430 11.69 -0.70 7.81
CA ARG A 430 11.88 -0.11 9.15
C ARG A 430 13.32 0.33 9.40
N VAL A 431 14.30 -0.49 9.02
CA VAL A 431 15.72 -0.12 9.12
C VAL A 431 16.05 1.01 8.14
N SER A 432 15.52 0.95 6.91
CA SER A 432 15.77 1.96 5.89
C SER A 432 15.23 3.33 6.27
N ILE A 433 14.04 3.42 6.87
CA ILE A 433 13.49 4.71 7.32
C ILE A 433 14.27 5.28 8.51
N VAL A 434 14.82 4.44 9.38
CA VAL A 434 15.73 4.89 10.45
C VAL A 434 17.01 5.47 9.85
N PHE A 435 17.62 4.80 8.87
CA PHE A 435 18.79 5.33 8.17
C PHE A 435 18.49 6.64 7.43
N LEU A 436 17.31 6.76 6.81
CA LEU A 436 16.86 8.03 6.20
C LEU A 436 16.68 9.11 7.26
N ALA A 437 16.00 8.83 8.38
CA ALA A 437 15.76 9.81 9.43
C ALA A 437 17.06 10.29 10.09
N VAL A 438 17.92 9.36 10.53
CA VAL A 438 19.19 9.66 11.20
C VAL A 438 20.18 10.29 10.24
N GLY A 439 20.29 9.78 9.00
CA GLY A 439 21.20 10.35 7.99
C GLY A 439 20.79 11.77 7.58
N THR A 440 19.49 12.02 7.39
CA THR A 440 18.98 13.36 7.05
C THR A 440 19.16 14.33 8.24
N LEU A 441 18.90 13.88 9.47
CA LEU A 441 19.14 14.69 10.67
C LEU A 441 20.63 15.03 10.82
N GLY A 442 21.51 14.06 10.57
CA GLY A 442 22.95 14.23 10.61
C GLY A 442 23.46 15.25 9.59
N ILE A 443 22.88 15.28 8.38
CA ILE A 443 23.19 16.32 7.38
C ILE A 443 22.83 17.71 7.94
N GLY A 444 21.63 17.87 8.52
CA GLY A 444 21.18 19.16 9.07
C GLY A 444 21.99 19.62 10.29
N LEU A 445 22.37 18.71 11.19
CA LEU A 445 23.13 19.04 12.40
C LEU A 445 24.65 19.15 12.16
N SER A 446 25.14 18.78 10.99
CA SER A 446 26.58 18.77 10.72
C SER A 446 27.21 20.17 10.83
N SER A 447 28.16 20.30 11.74
CA SER A 447 29.01 21.49 11.89
C SER A 447 30.35 21.35 11.17
N HIS A 448 30.79 20.11 10.92
CA HIS A 448 32.03 19.79 10.22
C HIS A 448 31.82 18.73 9.14
N VAL A 449 32.69 18.74 8.13
CA VAL A 449 32.66 17.82 6.98
C VAL A 449 32.79 16.35 7.43
N TYR A 450 33.56 16.09 8.49
CA TYR A 450 33.72 14.74 9.07
C TYR A 450 32.41 14.16 9.62
N MET A 451 31.42 14.98 9.98
CA MET A 451 30.07 14.52 10.35
C MET A 451 29.14 14.44 9.13
N LEU A 452 29.35 15.30 8.13
CA LEU A 452 28.55 15.35 6.91
C LEU A 452 28.72 14.06 6.08
N ILE A 453 29.95 13.62 5.83
CA ILE A 453 30.23 12.46 4.96
C ILE A 453 29.57 11.17 5.49
N PRO A 454 29.74 10.78 6.77
CA PRO A 454 29.02 9.64 7.34
C PRO A 454 27.50 9.79 7.30
N SER A 455 26.98 11.01 7.46
CA SER A 455 25.54 11.27 7.39
C SER A 455 24.97 11.07 5.97
N LEU A 456 25.73 11.49 4.95
CA LEU A 456 25.38 11.24 3.54
C LEU A 456 25.42 9.73 3.21
N LEU A 457 26.42 9.01 3.74
CA LEU A 457 26.53 7.55 3.64
C LEU A 457 25.33 6.84 4.30
N LEU A 458 24.93 7.31 5.47
CA LEU A 458 23.82 6.73 6.21
C LEU A 458 22.49 7.01 5.49
N GLN A 459 22.28 8.24 5.01
CA GLN A 459 21.09 8.59 4.22
C GLN A 459 21.01 7.77 2.92
N THR A 460 22.12 7.62 2.19
CA THR A 460 22.16 6.83 0.94
C THR A 460 21.90 5.34 1.20
N SER A 461 22.36 4.80 2.33
CA SER A 461 22.06 3.43 2.76
C SER A 461 20.56 3.18 2.96
N GLY A 462 19.77 4.20 3.31
CA GLY A 462 18.33 4.13 3.44
C GLY A 462 17.53 4.26 2.14
N SER A 463 18.19 4.46 0.99
CA SER A 463 17.53 4.67 -0.32
C SER A 463 16.62 3.52 -0.76
N GLY A 464 16.86 2.30 -0.27
CA GLY A 464 16.03 1.11 -0.49
C GLY A 464 14.57 1.23 0.01
N PHE A 465 14.29 2.19 0.89
CA PHE A 465 12.98 2.42 1.49
C PHE A 465 11.84 2.52 0.47
N VAL A 466 12.03 3.28 -0.62
CA VAL A 466 10.98 3.51 -1.63
C VAL A 466 10.60 2.22 -2.36
N PHE A 467 11.58 1.37 -2.66
CA PHE A 467 11.37 0.09 -3.34
C PHE A 467 10.69 -0.92 -2.42
N LEU A 468 11.09 -0.97 -1.15
CA LEU A 468 10.46 -1.83 -0.15
C LEU A 468 9.03 -1.38 0.14
N THR A 469 8.77 -0.07 0.16
CA THR A 469 7.43 0.51 0.31
C THR A 469 6.55 0.18 -0.88
N ARG A 470 7.10 0.22 -2.11
CA ARG A 470 6.40 -0.17 -3.34
C ARG A 470 6.09 -1.66 -3.39
N SER A 471 7.04 -2.51 -2.98
CA SER A 471 6.78 -3.94 -2.78
C SER A 471 5.64 -4.16 -1.79
N LEU A 472 5.72 -3.58 -0.59
CA LEU A 472 4.74 -3.80 0.47
C LEU A 472 3.34 -3.28 0.11
N ILE A 473 3.21 -2.07 -0.45
CA ILE A 473 1.90 -1.47 -0.73
C ILE A 473 1.14 -2.28 -1.81
N THR A 474 1.84 -2.87 -2.78
CA THR A 474 1.20 -3.72 -3.80
C THR A 474 0.64 -5.02 -3.24
N THR A 475 1.17 -5.50 -2.10
CA THR A 475 0.60 -6.66 -1.40
C THR A 475 -0.69 -6.35 -0.63
N LEU A 476 -1.00 -5.06 -0.43
CA LEU A 476 -2.21 -4.60 0.27
C LEU A 476 -3.40 -4.34 -0.65
N VAL A 477 -3.21 -4.44 -1.97
CA VAL A 477 -4.18 -4.05 -2.98
C VAL A 477 -4.46 -5.23 -3.91
N LYS A 478 -5.72 -5.40 -4.32
CA LYS A 478 -6.10 -6.48 -5.25
C LYS A 478 -5.44 -6.24 -6.60
N ARG A 479 -5.16 -7.32 -7.35
CA ARG A 479 -4.50 -7.25 -8.67
C ARG A 479 -5.18 -6.25 -9.62
N GLU A 480 -6.51 -6.17 -9.60
CA GLU A 480 -7.35 -5.27 -10.41
C GLU A 480 -7.24 -3.78 -10.04
N GLU A 481 -6.65 -3.42 -8.89
CA GLU A 481 -6.49 -2.03 -8.45
C GLU A 481 -5.03 -1.58 -8.40
N THR A 482 -4.09 -2.46 -8.77
CA THR A 482 -2.64 -2.18 -8.78
C THR A 482 -2.26 -1.05 -9.74
N ALA A 483 -2.87 -1.00 -10.93
CA ALA A 483 -2.64 0.08 -11.89
C ALA A 483 -3.07 1.44 -11.31
N ARG A 484 -4.27 1.50 -10.72
CA ARG A 484 -4.80 2.68 -10.03
C ARG A 484 -3.90 3.14 -8.87
N LEU A 485 -3.38 2.18 -8.11
CA LEU A 485 -2.43 2.44 -7.02
C LEU A 485 -1.13 3.08 -7.53
N PHE A 486 -0.55 2.55 -8.62
CA PHE A 486 0.67 3.13 -9.18
C PHE A 486 0.45 4.54 -9.70
N THR A 487 -0.66 4.81 -10.40
CA THR A 487 -1.01 6.18 -10.82
C THR A 487 -1.03 7.14 -9.63
N ILE A 488 -1.64 6.74 -8.51
CA ILE A 488 -1.70 7.59 -7.32
C ILE A 488 -0.35 7.77 -6.65
N ILE A 489 0.48 6.74 -6.61
CA ILE A 489 1.85 6.86 -6.11
C ILE A 489 2.58 7.92 -6.92
N GLU A 490 2.54 7.86 -8.25
CA GLU A 490 3.26 8.82 -9.10
C GLU A 490 2.69 10.25 -8.98
N VAL A 491 1.36 10.41 -8.88
CA VAL A 491 0.73 11.72 -8.62
C VAL A 491 1.19 12.30 -7.26
N LEU A 492 1.18 11.49 -6.20
CA LEU A 492 1.69 11.91 -4.88
C LEU A 492 3.18 12.26 -4.92
N GLN A 493 3.97 11.52 -5.70
CA GLN A 493 5.39 11.79 -5.84
C GLN A 493 5.67 13.11 -6.57
N SER A 494 4.88 13.41 -7.60
CA SER A 494 4.92 14.69 -8.31
C SER A 494 4.51 15.84 -7.41
N MET A 495 3.40 15.71 -6.67
CA MET A 495 2.97 16.69 -5.68
C MET A 495 4.02 16.88 -4.58
N GLY A 496 4.71 15.81 -4.17
CA GLY A 496 5.81 15.87 -3.21
C GLY A 496 6.97 16.73 -3.68
N ASN A 497 7.32 16.71 -4.97
CA ASN A 497 8.36 17.58 -5.53
C ASN A 497 7.93 19.06 -5.52
N VAL A 498 6.68 19.35 -5.90
CA VAL A 498 6.14 20.73 -5.90
C VAL A 498 6.05 21.28 -4.47
N VAL A 499 5.64 20.46 -3.51
CA VAL A 499 5.64 20.84 -2.09
C VAL A 499 7.08 21.02 -1.58
N ALA A 500 8.02 20.19 -2.03
CA ALA A 500 9.43 20.32 -1.65
C ALA A 500 10.01 21.65 -2.10
N SER A 501 9.78 22.06 -3.35
CA SER A 501 10.37 23.30 -3.89
C SER A 501 9.91 24.53 -3.10
N LEU A 502 8.64 24.62 -2.69
CA LEU A 502 8.17 25.74 -1.86
C LEU A 502 8.61 25.64 -0.39
N SER A 503 8.38 24.47 0.23
CA SER A 503 8.63 24.29 1.67
C SER A 503 10.12 24.31 2.01
N ILE A 504 10.96 23.68 1.20
CA ILE A 504 12.42 23.64 1.43
C ILE A 504 13.03 25.01 1.20
N THR A 505 12.62 25.75 0.16
CA THR A 505 13.14 27.09 -0.13
C THR A 505 12.87 28.04 1.03
N THR A 506 11.62 28.08 1.51
CA THR A 506 11.22 28.95 2.63
C THR A 506 11.93 28.57 3.93
N VAL A 507 11.99 27.28 4.26
CA VAL A 507 12.67 26.80 5.47
C VAL A 507 14.19 27.00 5.39
N PHE A 508 14.78 26.86 4.21
CA PHE A 508 16.20 27.14 3.99
C PHE A 508 16.51 28.63 4.15
N GLN A 509 15.69 29.52 3.61
CA GLN A 509 15.83 30.97 3.80
C GLN A 509 15.73 31.36 5.28
N ILE A 510 14.75 30.82 6.02
CA ILE A 510 14.63 31.01 7.48
C ILE A 510 15.88 30.48 8.19
N GLY A 511 16.40 29.32 7.76
CA GLY A 511 17.64 28.75 8.30
C GLY A 511 18.85 29.65 8.09
N LEU A 512 18.94 30.33 6.95
CA LEU A 512 19.99 31.32 6.65
C LEU A 512 19.85 32.59 7.53
N GLU A 513 18.62 33.04 7.84
CA GLU A 513 18.39 34.18 8.73
C GLU A 513 18.84 33.90 10.16
N LEU A 514 18.49 32.71 10.67
CA LEU A 514 18.82 32.28 12.03
C LEU A 514 20.33 31.98 12.19
N GLY A 515 20.99 31.56 11.11
CA GLY A 515 22.42 31.26 11.08
C GLY A 515 22.84 30.09 11.96
N GLY A 516 24.16 29.80 11.97
CA GLY A 516 24.73 28.75 12.82
C GLY A 516 24.12 27.35 12.55
N PRO A 517 23.75 26.58 13.58
CA PRO A 517 23.14 25.25 13.41
C PRO A 517 21.83 25.24 12.61
N TRP A 518 21.13 26.37 12.55
CA TRP A 518 19.82 26.47 11.93
C TRP A 518 19.86 26.54 10.40
N ILE A 519 21.04 26.70 9.78
CA ILE A 519 21.20 26.62 8.31
C ILE A 519 20.72 25.24 7.78
N GLY A 520 20.83 24.20 8.61
CA GLY A 520 20.37 22.84 8.28
C GLY A 520 18.88 22.57 8.51
N LEU A 521 18.06 23.60 8.81
CA LEU A 521 16.65 23.44 9.23
C LEU A 521 15.80 22.66 8.22
N ALA A 522 16.04 22.80 6.92
CA ALA A 522 15.32 22.06 5.88
C ALA A 522 15.53 20.53 5.99
N TRP A 523 16.74 20.10 6.34
CA TRP A 523 17.07 18.69 6.59
C TRP A 523 16.51 18.22 7.93
N MET A 524 16.45 19.09 8.94
CA MET A 524 15.79 18.77 10.21
C MET A 524 14.28 18.57 10.02
N MET A 525 13.62 19.41 9.22
CA MET A 525 12.19 19.26 8.87
C MET A 525 11.91 17.95 8.12
N THR A 526 12.76 17.59 7.15
CA THR A 526 12.57 16.32 6.42
C THR A 526 12.90 15.10 7.29
N ALA A 527 13.86 15.22 8.21
CA ALA A 527 14.13 14.19 9.21
C ALA A 527 12.94 14.00 10.18
N THR A 528 12.32 15.07 10.68
CA THR A 528 11.13 14.95 11.53
C THR A 528 9.98 14.30 10.77
N ALA A 529 9.75 14.66 9.51
CA ALA A 529 8.77 13.98 8.66
C ALA A 529 9.05 12.47 8.52
N PHE A 530 10.31 12.07 8.31
CA PHE A 530 10.67 10.64 8.31
C PHE A 530 10.44 9.96 9.66
N THR A 531 10.74 10.62 10.79
CA THR A 531 10.48 10.05 12.11
C THR A 531 8.99 9.84 12.37
N LEU A 532 8.13 10.77 11.96
CA LEU A 532 6.67 10.65 12.11
C LEU A 532 6.13 9.47 11.30
N VAL A 533 6.56 9.33 10.04
CA VAL A 533 6.20 8.18 9.20
C VAL A 533 6.78 6.89 9.81
N GLY A 534 8.01 6.91 10.32
CA GLY A 534 8.64 5.77 10.98
C GLY A 534 7.87 5.28 12.20
N LEU A 535 7.44 6.20 13.08
CA LEU A 535 6.60 5.91 14.25
C LEU A 535 5.23 5.34 13.83
N ALA A 536 4.66 5.87 12.75
CA ALA A 536 3.40 5.35 12.21
C ALA A 536 3.57 3.91 11.66
N VAL A 537 4.66 3.63 10.94
CA VAL A 537 5.02 2.27 10.45
C VAL A 537 5.30 1.31 11.61
N TRP A 538 5.83 1.80 12.73
CA TRP A 538 6.12 0.98 13.91
C TRP A 538 4.88 0.66 14.75
N SER A 539 3.96 1.62 14.89
CA SER A 539 2.74 1.49 15.72
C SER A 539 1.60 0.72 15.04
N GLY A 540 1.66 0.51 13.72
CA GLY A 540 0.60 -0.13 12.94
C GLY A 540 0.36 -1.63 13.16
N ILE A 541 1.06 -2.30 14.09
CA ILE A 541 1.06 -3.78 14.25
C ILE A 541 1.19 -4.21 15.73
N ALA A 542 0.20 -3.93 16.59
CA ALA A 542 0.21 -4.44 17.97
C ALA A 542 -1.17 -4.95 18.42
N PRO A 543 -1.34 -6.27 18.63
CA PRO A 543 -2.61 -6.88 19.05
C PRO A 543 -2.96 -6.67 20.54
N PHE A 544 -2.06 -6.08 21.33
CA PHE A 544 -2.28 -5.82 22.76
C PHE A 544 -2.61 -4.36 23.08
N LEU A 545 -2.48 -3.44 22.11
CA LEU A 545 -2.80 -2.03 22.35
C LEU A 545 -4.32 -1.83 22.40
N PRO A 546 -4.83 -1.09 23.42
CA PRO A 546 -6.23 -0.68 23.46
C PRO A 546 -6.51 0.23 22.26
N ILE A 547 -7.63 -0.03 21.59
CA ILE A 547 -8.04 0.75 20.43
C ILE A 547 -8.66 2.05 20.97
N PRO A 548 -8.14 3.23 20.61
CA PRO A 548 -8.70 4.48 21.11
C PRO A 548 -10.17 4.61 20.68
N PRO A 549 -11.05 5.10 21.57
CA PRO A 549 -12.45 5.30 21.24
C PRO A 549 -12.57 6.32 20.08
N GLN A 550 -13.61 6.18 19.26
CA GLN A 550 -13.85 7.12 18.16
C GLN A 550 -14.00 8.56 18.70
N PRO A 551 -13.43 9.57 18.01
CA PRO A 551 -13.49 10.96 18.44
C PRO A 551 -14.96 11.42 18.55
N VAL A 552 -15.27 12.11 19.64
CA VAL A 552 -16.63 12.54 19.97
C VAL A 552 -16.86 13.97 19.52
N SER A 553 -17.98 14.25 18.86
CA SER A 553 -18.43 15.63 18.66
C SER A 553 -18.79 16.23 20.02
N TYR A 554 -18.43 17.49 20.26
CA TYR A 554 -18.71 18.20 21.52
C TYR A 554 -20.18 18.13 21.94
N LEU A 555 -21.10 18.09 20.98
CA LEU A 555 -22.54 18.01 21.18
C LEU A 555 -23.02 16.65 21.74
N GLN A 556 -22.23 15.57 21.60
CA GLN A 556 -22.59 14.22 22.07
C GLN A 556 -22.15 13.95 23.51
N ILE A 557 -21.25 14.76 24.07
CA ILE A 557 -20.71 14.60 25.43
C ILE A 557 -21.82 14.62 26.51
N PRO A 558 -22.75 15.61 26.53
CA PRO A 558 -23.79 15.64 27.56
C PRO A 558 -24.73 14.43 27.50
N VAL A 559 -25.06 13.96 26.28
CA VAL A 559 -25.89 12.76 26.08
C VAL A 559 -25.21 11.52 26.63
N ARG A 560 -23.89 11.38 26.45
CA ARG A 560 -23.12 10.23 26.96
C ARG A 560 -23.04 10.22 28.48
N ILE A 561 -22.86 11.39 29.10
CA ILE A 561 -22.89 11.54 30.55
C ILE A 561 -24.27 11.14 31.08
N LEU A 562 -25.35 11.66 30.48
CA LEU A 562 -26.72 11.34 30.87
C LEU A 562 -27.01 9.83 30.77
N LEU A 563 -26.67 9.20 29.64
CA LEU A 563 -26.85 7.77 29.43
C LEU A 563 -26.08 6.93 30.45
N PHE A 564 -24.86 7.32 30.79
CA PHE A 564 -24.05 6.62 31.79
C PHE A 564 -24.74 6.64 33.17
N TRP A 565 -25.18 7.81 33.63
CA TRP A 565 -25.82 7.95 34.94
C TRP A 565 -27.17 7.25 35.05
N ILE A 566 -27.94 7.18 33.96
CA ILE A 566 -29.21 6.43 33.94
C ILE A 566 -28.96 4.92 33.94
N ARG A 567 -28.00 4.44 33.14
CA ARG A 567 -27.78 3.00 32.95
C ARG A 567 -26.95 2.35 34.04
N LEU A 568 -26.06 3.09 34.69
CA LEU A 568 -25.21 2.57 35.77
C LEU A 568 -26.01 1.93 36.93
N PRO A 569 -26.98 2.60 37.57
CA PRO A 569 -27.74 2.01 38.67
C PRO A 569 -28.55 0.79 38.21
N LEU A 570 -29.14 0.84 37.01
CA LEU A 570 -29.87 -0.29 36.42
C LEU A 570 -28.94 -1.49 36.17
N PHE A 571 -27.76 -1.24 35.61
CA PHE A 571 -26.78 -2.27 35.29
C PHE A 571 -26.26 -2.95 36.56
N VAL A 572 -25.91 -2.16 37.57
CA VAL A 572 -25.47 -2.66 38.88
C VAL A 572 -26.58 -3.48 39.54
N PHE A 573 -27.82 -2.97 39.56
CA PHE A 573 -28.96 -3.68 40.11
C PHE A 573 -29.20 -5.04 39.42
N ALA A 574 -29.17 -5.07 38.08
CA ALA A 574 -29.37 -6.30 37.32
C ALA A 574 -28.24 -7.33 37.56
N CYS A 575 -26.98 -6.87 37.62
CA CYS A 575 -25.84 -7.73 37.91
C CYS A 575 -25.89 -8.31 39.33
N LEU A 576 -26.15 -7.47 40.34
CA LEU A 576 -26.27 -7.89 41.74
C LEU A 576 -27.44 -8.86 41.92
N SER A 577 -28.60 -8.55 41.34
CA SER A 577 -29.78 -9.43 41.41
C SER A 577 -29.48 -10.81 40.81
N PHE A 578 -28.78 -10.87 39.68
CA PHE A 578 -28.45 -12.14 39.06
C PHE A 578 -27.41 -12.95 39.84
N PHE A 579 -26.26 -12.35 40.17
CA PHE A 579 -25.15 -13.08 40.81
C PHE A 579 -25.37 -13.32 42.31
N LEU A 580 -26.17 -12.53 43.03
CA LEU A 580 -26.43 -12.76 44.45
C LEU A 580 -27.68 -13.59 44.72
N VAL A 581 -28.71 -13.48 43.87
CA VAL A 581 -30.04 -14.05 44.16
C VAL A 581 -30.45 -15.06 43.10
N LEU A 582 -30.62 -14.63 41.84
CA LEU A 582 -31.28 -15.44 40.80
C LEU A 582 -30.46 -16.67 40.37
N GLN A 583 -29.12 -16.64 40.46
CA GLN A 583 -28.31 -17.80 40.08
C GLN A 583 -28.49 -19.01 41.02
N TRP A 584 -28.85 -18.77 42.28
CA TRP A 584 -29.02 -19.79 43.33
C TRP A 584 -30.44 -20.35 43.39
N LEU A 585 -31.43 -19.61 42.89
CA LEU A 585 -32.80 -20.07 42.80
C LEU A 585 -32.96 -21.09 41.64
N PRO A 586 -33.83 -22.11 41.79
CA PRO A 586 -34.13 -23.09 40.74
C PRO A 586 -35.03 -22.51 39.65
N ILE A 587 -34.69 -21.32 39.17
CA ILE A 587 -35.31 -20.69 38.02
C ILE A 587 -34.86 -21.51 36.80
N GLY A 588 -35.82 -22.09 36.08
CA GLY A 588 -35.52 -22.89 34.89
C GLY A 588 -34.61 -22.16 33.89
N SER A 589 -34.04 -22.90 32.92
CA SER A 589 -33.07 -22.35 31.96
C SER A 589 -33.58 -21.11 31.22
N LEU A 590 -34.89 -21.01 30.99
CA LEU A 590 -35.55 -19.85 30.39
C LEU A 590 -35.40 -18.56 31.23
N GLY A 591 -35.66 -18.63 32.54
CA GLY A 591 -35.55 -17.45 33.40
C GLY A 591 -34.11 -17.00 33.62
N LYS A 592 -33.16 -17.94 33.68
CA LYS A 592 -31.72 -17.61 33.69
C LYS A 592 -31.30 -16.89 32.41
N LYS A 593 -31.73 -17.39 31.25
CA LYS A 593 -31.46 -16.74 29.95
C LYS A 593 -32.09 -15.35 29.89
N ALA A 594 -33.35 -15.21 30.29
CA ALA A 594 -34.03 -13.91 30.31
C ALA A 594 -33.30 -12.87 31.17
N SER A 595 -32.85 -13.26 32.37
CA SER A 595 -32.08 -12.36 33.24
C SER A 595 -30.73 -11.96 32.63
N LEU A 596 -30.04 -12.87 31.93
CA LEU A 596 -28.78 -12.56 31.24
C LEU A 596 -29.00 -11.60 30.06
N TRP A 597 -30.10 -11.76 29.33
CA TRP A 597 -30.51 -10.82 28.28
C TRP A 597 -30.86 -9.44 28.83
N CYS A 598 -31.47 -9.35 30.02
CA CYS A 598 -31.67 -8.07 30.69
C CYS A 598 -30.33 -7.36 31.01
N ILE A 599 -29.32 -8.10 31.48
CA ILE A 599 -27.98 -7.54 31.74
C ILE A 599 -27.33 -7.02 30.45
N LEU A 600 -27.48 -7.73 29.32
CA LEU A 600 -26.98 -7.29 28.01
C LEU A 600 -27.78 -6.12 27.41
N GLY A 601 -29.08 -6.04 27.71
CA GLY A 601 -29.98 -4.99 27.19
C GLY A 601 -29.72 -3.61 27.79
N ILE A 602 -29.28 -3.52 29.05
CA ILE A 602 -29.00 -2.24 29.73
C ILE A 602 -27.89 -1.41 29.04
N PRO A 603 -26.71 -1.97 28.69
CA PRO A 603 -25.72 -1.29 27.86
C PRO A 603 -26.16 -1.15 26.39
N SER A 604 -27.40 -1.51 26.04
CA SER A 604 -27.95 -1.44 24.70
C SER A 604 -27.28 -2.37 23.67
N ILE A 605 -26.95 -3.59 24.10
CA ILE A 605 -26.54 -4.69 23.23
C ILE A 605 -27.80 -5.45 22.76
N TRP A 606 -28.62 -4.81 21.92
CA TRP A 606 -29.85 -5.42 21.38
C TRP A 606 -29.64 -5.99 19.97
N TRP A 607 -28.66 -5.47 19.23
CA TRP A 607 -28.39 -5.86 17.85
C TRP A 607 -27.26 -6.90 17.79
N ILE A 608 -27.66 -8.16 17.60
CA ILE A 608 -26.72 -9.28 17.40
C ILE A 608 -26.83 -9.80 15.99
N ASP A 609 -25.75 -9.64 15.22
CA ASP A 609 -25.64 -10.18 13.87
C ASP A 609 -25.02 -11.58 13.94
N LEU A 610 -25.85 -12.61 14.01
CA LEU A 610 -25.43 -14.01 14.01
C LEU A 610 -25.34 -14.54 12.57
N GLN A 611 -24.18 -15.09 12.20
CA GLN A 611 -23.98 -15.74 10.91
C GLN A 611 -23.23 -17.06 11.10
N VAL A 612 -23.79 -18.13 10.53
CA VAL A 612 -23.18 -19.46 10.49
C VAL A 612 -22.51 -19.65 9.12
N ASP A 613 -21.28 -20.14 9.12
CA ASP A 613 -20.49 -20.36 7.91
C ASP A 613 -21.18 -21.38 6.98
N GLY A 614 -21.31 -21.04 5.69
CA GLY A 614 -21.95 -21.88 4.67
C GLY A 614 -23.48 -21.75 4.48
N VAL A 615 -24.17 -20.84 5.20
CA VAL A 615 -25.63 -20.65 5.07
C VAL A 615 -25.98 -19.25 4.54
N ARG A 616 -26.81 -19.15 3.49
CA ARG A 616 -27.35 -17.87 2.99
C ARG A 616 -28.34 -17.27 4.02
N LYS A 617 -28.28 -15.94 4.22
CA LYS A 617 -29.19 -15.20 5.12
C LYS A 617 -30.65 -15.55 4.77
N GLY A 618 -31.40 -16.10 5.74
CA GLY A 618 -32.82 -16.46 5.60
C GLY A 618 -33.16 -17.95 5.71
N SER A 619 -32.21 -18.88 5.53
CA SER A 619 -32.47 -20.34 5.62
C SER A 619 -32.22 -20.97 7.01
N LEU A 620 -31.86 -20.15 8.00
CA LEU A 620 -31.35 -20.62 9.29
C LEU A 620 -32.38 -21.42 10.10
N HIS A 621 -33.67 -21.12 9.96
CA HIS A 621 -34.75 -21.74 10.73
C HIS A 621 -34.98 -23.22 10.37
N LYS A 622 -34.64 -23.65 9.14
CA LYS A 622 -34.87 -25.03 8.66
C LYS A 622 -33.75 -26.03 9.02
N GLN A 623 -32.56 -25.56 9.42
CA GLN A 623 -31.37 -26.40 9.65
C GLN A 623 -30.79 -26.29 11.09
N HIS A 624 -31.62 -25.88 12.04
CA HIS A 624 -31.19 -25.42 13.37
C HIS A 624 -30.49 -26.49 14.25
N GLN A 625 -30.82 -27.78 14.08
CA GLN A 625 -30.38 -28.83 15.01
C GLN A 625 -28.99 -29.43 14.71
N THR A 626 -28.46 -29.32 13.48
CA THR A 626 -27.20 -29.99 13.11
C THR A 626 -25.99 -29.04 13.00
N ARG A 627 -26.22 -27.73 12.91
CA ARG A 627 -25.19 -26.72 12.61
C ARG A 627 -24.88 -25.75 13.76
N LEU A 628 -25.67 -25.74 14.83
CA LEU A 628 -25.40 -24.95 16.04
C LEU A 628 -24.87 -25.84 17.17
N PRO A 629 -24.08 -25.28 18.11
CA PRO A 629 -23.64 -26.01 19.29
C PRO A 629 -24.82 -26.53 20.11
N GLY A 630 -24.82 -27.82 20.39
CA GLY A 630 -25.85 -28.51 21.19
C GLY A 630 -25.25 -29.24 22.40
N PRO A 631 -26.07 -30.00 23.14
CA PRO A 631 -25.61 -30.86 24.24
C PRO A 631 -24.47 -31.79 23.78
N GLY A 632 -23.44 -31.96 24.62
CA GLY A 632 -22.30 -32.82 24.29
C GLY A 632 -21.36 -32.28 23.21
N SER A 633 -21.38 -30.97 22.93
CA SER A 633 -20.42 -30.31 22.03
C SER A 633 -19.47 -29.37 22.76
N VAL A 634 -18.31 -29.11 22.16
CA VAL A 634 -17.30 -28.17 22.69
C VAL A 634 -17.29 -26.90 21.85
N ILE A 635 -17.36 -25.75 22.50
CA ILE A 635 -17.29 -24.43 21.88
C ILE A 635 -15.90 -23.85 22.14
N ALA A 636 -15.12 -23.66 21.08
CA ALA A 636 -13.84 -22.97 21.13
C ALA A 636 -14.05 -21.50 20.74
N SER A 637 -14.07 -20.59 21.73
CA SER A 637 -14.44 -19.19 21.49
C SER A 637 -13.26 -18.23 21.60
N SER A 638 -13.22 -17.22 20.74
CA SER A 638 -12.28 -16.09 20.88
C SER A 638 -12.55 -15.35 22.18
N PHE A 639 -11.48 -14.98 22.90
CA PHE A 639 -11.62 -14.23 24.15
C PHE A 639 -11.16 -12.78 23.95
N THR A 640 -12.10 -11.87 23.78
CA THR A 640 -11.84 -10.46 23.42
C THR A 640 -12.36 -9.49 24.48
N SER A 641 -13.49 -9.81 25.12
CA SER A 641 -14.21 -8.92 26.02
C SER A 641 -14.75 -9.68 27.24
N PRO A 642 -14.91 -9.03 28.41
CA PRO A 642 -15.62 -9.59 29.56
C PRO A 642 -17.10 -9.87 29.27
N ILE A 643 -17.64 -9.35 28.16
CA ILE A 643 -19.01 -9.59 27.70
C ILE A 643 -19.13 -10.96 26.99
N ASP A 644 -18.01 -11.53 26.52
CA ASP A 644 -18.02 -12.80 25.76
C ASP A 644 -18.62 -13.96 26.56
N PRO A 645 -18.21 -14.22 27.82
CA PRO A 645 -18.83 -15.26 28.64
C PRO A 645 -20.32 -14.99 28.92
N LEU A 646 -20.70 -13.72 29.08
CA LEU A 646 -22.10 -13.33 29.37
C LEU A 646 -23.02 -13.65 28.18
N TYR A 647 -22.57 -13.32 26.96
CA TYR A 647 -23.28 -13.63 25.74
C TYR A 647 -23.39 -15.15 25.51
N LEU A 648 -22.29 -15.89 25.67
CA LEU A 648 -22.29 -17.35 25.50
C LEU A 648 -23.19 -18.04 26.52
N ALA A 649 -23.26 -17.53 27.76
CA ALA A 649 -24.19 -18.00 28.78
C ALA A 649 -25.66 -17.76 28.41
N ALA A 650 -25.97 -16.56 27.88
CA ALA A 650 -27.33 -16.19 27.50
C ALA A 650 -27.91 -17.06 26.37
N ILE A 651 -27.06 -17.58 25.47
CA ILE A 651 -27.49 -18.42 24.35
C ILE A 651 -27.44 -19.91 24.68
N PHE A 652 -26.26 -20.41 25.07
CA PHE A 652 -25.98 -21.85 25.09
C PHE A 652 -26.11 -22.50 26.47
N ASP A 653 -26.23 -21.71 27.54
CA ASP A 653 -26.16 -22.18 28.94
C ASP A 653 -25.01 -23.20 29.18
N PRO A 654 -23.74 -22.83 28.86
CA PRO A 654 -22.63 -23.74 28.83
C PRO A 654 -21.93 -23.87 30.19
N ILE A 655 -21.01 -24.82 30.28
CA ILE A 655 -20.02 -24.92 31.35
C ILE A 655 -18.73 -24.23 30.88
N PHE A 656 -18.27 -23.24 31.65
CA PHE A 656 -17.05 -22.50 31.31
C PHE A 656 -15.80 -23.20 31.85
N THR A 657 -14.74 -23.12 31.06
CA THR A 657 -13.42 -23.65 31.42
C THR A 657 -12.33 -22.64 31.09
N ALA A 658 -11.30 -22.57 31.94
CA ALA A 658 -10.09 -21.81 31.70
C ALA A 658 -8.98 -22.73 31.19
N CYS A 659 -8.33 -22.32 30.10
CA CYS A 659 -7.18 -22.99 29.54
C CYS A 659 -5.88 -22.29 29.94
N TYR A 660 -4.78 -23.05 29.95
CA TYR A 660 -3.42 -22.56 30.16
C TYR A 660 -2.52 -23.00 28.99
N PRO A 661 -1.46 -22.24 28.65
CA PRO A 661 -0.69 -22.48 27.43
C PRO A 661 0.09 -23.80 27.44
N ASN A 662 0.54 -24.28 28.60
CA ASN A 662 1.44 -25.44 28.72
C ASN A 662 0.76 -26.71 29.28
N THR A 663 -0.56 -26.70 29.45
CA THR A 663 -1.29 -27.83 30.05
C THR A 663 -2.43 -28.28 29.14
N SER A 664 -2.58 -29.60 29.00
CA SER A 664 -3.71 -30.21 28.27
C SER A 664 -4.97 -30.34 29.12
N GLU A 665 -4.90 -30.00 30.40
CA GLU A 665 -6.03 -29.99 31.31
C GLU A 665 -6.60 -28.58 31.48
N VAL A 666 -7.89 -28.51 31.84
CA VAL A 666 -8.64 -27.27 32.02
C VAL A 666 -9.14 -27.11 33.44
N GLU A 667 -9.30 -25.86 33.88
CA GLU A 667 -9.95 -25.53 35.15
C GLU A 667 -11.43 -25.22 34.89
N GLN A 668 -12.34 -25.87 35.61
CA GLN A 668 -13.76 -25.52 35.58
C GLN A 668 -13.99 -24.20 36.32
N ILE A 669 -14.59 -23.22 35.65
CA ILE A 669 -14.82 -21.87 36.21
C ILE A 669 -16.31 -21.50 36.17
N SER A 670 -16.72 -20.62 37.07
CA SER A 670 -18.06 -20.03 37.04
C SER A 670 -18.15 -18.92 35.98
N LEU A 671 -19.37 -18.52 35.60
CA LEU A 671 -19.60 -17.36 34.73
C LEU A 671 -18.95 -16.09 35.30
N PHE A 672 -19.14 -15.85 36.60
CA PHE A 672 -18.56 -14.69 37.29
C PHE A 672 -17.02 -14.74 37.25
N GLN A 673 -16.43 -15.91 37.48
CA GLN A 673 -14.97 -16.09 37.41
C GLN A 673 -14.44 -15.90 35.98
N ALA A 674 -15.19 -16.31 34.95
CA ALA A 674 -14.83 -16.07 33.54
C ALA A 674 -14.80 -14.58 33.20
N ILE A 675 -15.79 -13.81 33.69
CA ILE A 675 -15.85 -12.35 33.51
C ILE A 675 -14.67 -11.68 34.24
N LEU A 676 -14.42 -12.02 35.51
CA LEU A 676 -13.31 -11.46 36.28
C LEU A 676 -11.94 -11.79 35.66
N ARG A 677 -11.80 -12.98 35.07
CA ARG A 677 -10.54 -13.40 34.43
C ARG A 677 -10.19 -12.52 33.23
N ALA A 678 -11.18 -11.96 32.51
CA ALA A 678 -10.94 -11.03 31.42
C ALA A 678 -10.17 -9.77 31.87
N PHE A 679 -10.42 -9.31 33.11
CA PHE A 679 -9.76 -8.17 33.72
C PHE A 679 -8.48 -8.52 34.50
N SER A 680 -8.26 -9.80 34.80
CA SER A 680 -7.10 -10.25 35.57
C SER A 680 -5.81 -10.24 34.73
N THR A 681 -4.66 -10.15 35.41
CA THR A 681 -3.36 -10.35 34.76
C THR A 681 -3.29 -11.75 34.12
N PRO A 682 -2.75 -11.90 32.91
CA PRO A 682 -2.64 -13.21 32.26
C PRO A 682 -1.88 -14.20 33.14
N GLN A 683 -2.45 -15.40 33.34
CA GLN A 683 -1.83 -16.45 34.15
C GLN A 683 -1.20 -17.51 33.24
N PRO A 684 0.15 -17.59 33.17
CA PRO A 684 0.82 -18.55 32.29
C PRO A 684 0.81 -19.99 32.86
N THR A 685 0.63 -20.13 34.18
CA THR A 685 0.60 -21.42 34.88
C THR A 685 -0.66 -21.54 35.73
N PRO A 686 -1.21 -22.76 35.88
CA PRO A 686 -2.34 -22.98 36.76
C PRO A 686 -1.94 -22.72 38.22
N PRO A 687 -2.84 -22.17 39.05
CA PRO A 687 -2.59 -22.00 40.47
C PRO A 687 -2.50 -23.39 41.17
N PRO A 688 -1.54 -23.61 42.08
CA PRO A 688 -1.23 -24.92 42.66
C PRO A 688 -2.35 -25.53 43.53
N THR A 689 -3.34 -24.73 43.91
CA THR A 689 -4.46 -25.11 44.79
C THR A 689 -5.70 -25.60 44.04
N LYS A 690 -5.73 -25.54 42.71
CA LYS A 690 -6.92 -25.85 41.90
C LYS A 690 -6.79 -27.19 41.19
N ARG A 691 -7.86 -28.00 41.23
CA ARG A 691 -7.93 -29.29 40.54
C ARG A 691 -8.17 -29.08 39.05
N LEU A 692 -7.23 -29.54 38.23
CA LEU A 692 -7.34 -29.58 36.78
C LEU A 692 -8.10 -30.85 36.33
N VAL A 693 -8.84 -30.74 35.24
CA VAL A 693 -9.70 -31.81 34.70
C VAL A 693 -9.56 -31.83 33.17
N SER A 694 -9.58 -33.00 32.54
CA SER A 694 -9.60 -33.12 31.07
C SER A 694 -10.98 -32.78 30.48
N LEU A 695 -11.01 -32.36 29.20
CA LEU A 695 -12.29 -32.04 28.55
C LEU A 695 -13.18 -33.29 28.39
N ASP A 696 -12.61 -34.46 28.13
CA ASP A 696 -13.35 -35.74 28.11
C ASP A 696 -14.06 -36.02 29.45
N ALA A 697 -13.38 -35.83 30.58
CA ALA A 697 -13.99 -36.05 31.89
C ALA A 697 -15.16 -35.08 32.15
N LEU A 698 -15.08 -33.83 31.69
CA LEU A 698 -16.19 -32.87 31.79
C LEU A 698 -17.36 -33.21 30.87
N LEU A 699 -17.09 -33.70 29.65
CA LEU A 699 -18.13 -34.13 28.71
C LEU A 699 -18.93 -35.33 29.26
N ARG A 700 -18.25 -36.30 29.88
CA ARG A 700 -18.90 -37.45 30.54
C ARG A 700 -19.73 -37.02 31.76
N ARG A 701 -19.26 -36.02 32.51
CA ARG A 701 -19.95 -35.51 33.71
C ARG A 701 -21.20 -34.69 33.37
N TYR A 702 -21.22 -34.00 32.22
CA TYR A 702 -22.30 -33.09 31.83
C TYR A 702 -22.76 -33.30 30.37
N PRO A 703 -23.38 -34.46 30.05
CA PRO A 703 -23.78 -34.78 28.67
C PRO A 703 -24.87 -33.85 28.12
N GLY A 704 -25.69 -33.25 29.00
CA GLY A 704 -26.82 -32.39 28.62
C GLY A 704 -26.48 -30.93 28.30
N ARG A 705 -25.20 -30.50 28.42
CA ARG A 705 -24.81 -29.09 28.25
C ARG A 705 -23.54 -28.96 27.39
N PRO A 706 -23.40 -27.90 26.59
CA PRO A 706 -22.16 -27.62 25.87
C PRO A 706 -21.07 -27.10 26.81
N ILE A 707 -19.80 -27.33 26.46
CA ILE A 707 -18.64 -26.83 27.20
C ILE A 707 -17.99 -25.70 26.41
N VAL A 708 -17.78 -24.55 27.03
CA VAL A 708 -17.05 -23.42 26.44
C VAL A 708 -15.62 -23.40 26.97
N THR A 709 -14.66 -23.39 26.05
CA THR A 709 -13.25 -23.16 26.31
C THR A 709 -12.81 -21.85 25.66
N PHE A 710 -11.92 -21.12 26.34
CA PHE A 710 -11.22 -19.96 25.80
C PHE A 710 -9.77 -20.35 25.47
N PRO A 711 -9.52 -20.94 24.29
CA PRO A 711 -8.24 -21.55 23.97
C PRO A 711 -7.08 -20.54 23.85
N GLU A 712 -7.35 -19.26 23.63
CA GLU A 712 -6.34 -18.18 23.58
C GLU A 712 -5.71 -17.87 24.96
N CYS A 713 -6.22 -18.45 26.05
CA CYS A 713 -5.75 -18.32 27.44
C CYS A 713 -5.79 -16.90 28.03
N THR A 714 -5.97 -15.86 27.22
CA THR A 714 -6.02 -14.45 27.64
C THR A 714 -6.79 -13.59 26.63
N THR A 715 -7.18 -12.38 27.06
CA THR A 715 -7.96 -11.46 26.21
C THR A 715 -7.14 -10.81 25.08
N THR A 716 -7.73 -10.60 23.90
CA THR A 716 -7.10 -9.87 22.77
C THR A 716 -7.97 -8.72 22.28
N ASN A 717 -7.38 -7.78 21.52
CA ASN A 717 -8.14 -6.65 20.98
C ASN A 717 -9.02 -7.05 19.77
N GLY A 718 -9.18 -8.36 19.53
CA GLY A 718 -9.94 -8.90 18.42
C GLY A 718 -9.33 -8.63 17.05
N ARG A 719 -8.04 -8.23 16.96
CA ARG A 719 -7.30 -8.04 15.70
C ARG A 719 -6.39 -9.21 15.32
N ALA A 720 -6.13 -10.13 16.24
CA ALA A 720 -5.35 -11.34 16.01
C ALA A 720 -5.83 -12.48 16.92
N ILE A 721 -5.56 -13.72 16.52
CA ILE A 721 -5.80 -14.94 17.32
C ILE A 721 -4.47 -15.43 17.90
N LEU A 722 -4.40 -15.61 19.21
CA LEU A 722 -3.21 -16.16 19.87
C LEU A 722 -3.06 -17.68 19.64
N PRO A 723 -1.87 -18.27 19.86
CA PRO A 723 -1.69 -19.71 19.86
C PRO A 723 -2.66 -20.38 20.85
N LEU A 724 -3.35 -21.43 20.38
CA LEU A 724 -4.35 -22.13 21.16
C LEU A 724 -3.69 -23.09 22.17
N SER A 725 -4.30 -23.22 23.34
CA SER A 725 -3.90 -24.22 24.35
C SER A 725 -4.06 -25.66 23.84
N PRO A 726 -3.13 -26.57 24.21
CA PRO A 726 -3.23 -27.99 23.88
C PRO A 726 -4.43 -28.69 24.56
N ALA A 727 -5.15 -28.00 25.45
CA ALA A 727 -6.36 -28.52 26.08
C ALA A 727 -7.38 -29.09 25.08
N LEU A 728 -7.52 -28.49 23.90
CA LEU A 728 -8.46 -28.97 22.86
C LEU A 728 -8.11 -30.36 22.29
N LEU A 729 -6.88 -30.84 22.49
CA LEU A 729 -6.48 -32.19 22.06
C LEU A 729 -7.07 -33.30 22.94
N THR A 730 -7.53 -32.95 24.15
CA THR A 730 -8.16 -33.91 25.08
C THR A 730 -9.63 -34.19 24.79
N VAL A 731 -10.15 -33.65 23.69
CA VAL A 731 -11.55 -33.83 23.26
C VAL A 731 -11.69 -35.20 22.55
N PRO A 732 -12.70 -36.02 22.91
CA PRO A 732 -12.94 -37.31 22.24
C PRO A 732 -13.21 -37.17 20.74
N THR A 733 -12.75 -38.12 19.93
CA THR A 733 -12.83 -38.11 18.45
C THR A 733 -14.24 -38.00 17.88
N ALA A 734 -15.25 -38.48 18.61
CA ALA A 734 -16.66 -38.39 18.21
C ALA A 734 -17.29 -37.01 18.51
N THR A 735 -16.62 -36.15 19.29
CA THR A 735 -17.18 -34.88 19.76
C THR A 735 -16.99 -33.77 18.75
N LYS A 736 -18.04 -32.98 18.50
CA LYS A 736 -18.01 -31.83 17.60
C LYS A 736 -17.45 -30.60 18.33
N ILE A 737 -16.40 -30.01 17.77
CA ILE A 737 -15.82 -28.73 18.20
C ILE A 737 -16.37 -27.61 17.30
N PHE A 738 -16.97 -26.58 17.88
CA PHE A 738 -17.49 -25.42 17.17
C PHE A 738 -16.61 -24.19 17.43
N PRO A 739 -15.81 -23.74 16.44
CA PRO A 739 -15.08 -22.49 16.52
C PRO A 739 -16.03 -21.29 16.44
N ILE A 740 -15.97 -20.38 17.41
CA ILE A 740 -16.80 -19.16 17.47
C ILE A 740 -15.91 -17.93 17.58
N SER A 741 -16.13 -16.95 16.71
CA SER A 741 -15.51 -15.63 16.79
C SER A 741 -16.54 -14.55 17.12
N LEU A 742 -16.21 -13.72 18.12
CA LEU A 742 -17.01 -12.61 18.61
C LEU A 742 -16.33 -11.29 18.25
N ARG A 743 -17.07 -10.34 17.69
CA ARG A 743 -16.59 -9.00 17.33
C ARG A 743 -17.54 -7.92 17.80
N TYR A 744 -16.98 -6.83 18.31
CA TYR A 744 -17.74 -5.69 18.82
C TYR A 744 -17.66 -4.50 17.87
N THR A 745 -18.80 -3.85 17.68
CA THR A 745 -18.90 -2.55 17.02
C THR A 745 -19.70 -1.62 17.92
N PRO A 746 -19.09 -0.55 18.45
CA PRO A 746 -17.68 -0.14 18.34
C PRO A 746 -16.69 -1.04 19.11
N VAL A 747 -15.39 -0.97 18.76
CA VAL A 747 -14.33 -1.90 19.23
C VAL A 747 -13.66 -1.47 20.54
N ASP A 748 -14.22 -0.51 21.28
CA ASP A 748 -13.63 0.05 22.51
C ASP A 748 -13.99 -0.73 23.78
N VAL A 749 -14.82 -1.77 23.64
CA VAL A 749 -15.21 -2.71 24.71
C VAL A 749 -14.43 -4.03 24.61
N VAL A 750 -13.24 -4.02 24.00
CA VAL A 750 -12.35 -5.19 23.88
C VAL A 750 -11.04 -4.96 24.67
N THR A 751 -10.39 -6.03 25.11
CA THR A 751 -9.14 -5.99 25.89
C THR A 751 -9.16 -5.04 27.08
N PRO A 752 -9.95 -5.33 28.13
CA PRO A 752 -9.71 -4.63 29.38
C PRO A 752 -8.32 -5.01 29.91
N LEU A 753 -7.54 -4.00 30.26
CA LEU A 753 -6.26 -4.18 30.94
C LEU A 753 -6.51 -4.17 32.45
N PRO A 754 -5.64 -4.82 33.26
CA PRO A 754 -5.75 -4.75 34.72
C PRO A 754 -5.80 -3.28 35.18
N GLY A 755 -6.80 -2.93 36.00
CA GLY A 755 -7.00 -1.55 36.47
C GLY A 755 -7.75 -0.62 35.48
N SER A 756 -8.33 -1.13 34.39
CA SER A 756 -9.14 -0.33 33.45
C SER A 756 -10.66 -0.47 33.66
N TYR A 757 -11.11 -0.93 34.83
CA TYR A 757 -12.52 -1.25 35.12
C TYR A 757 -13.47 -0.06 34.90
N VAL A 758 -13.12 1.11 35.46
CA VAL A 758 -13.94 2.32 35.36
C VAL A 758 -14.02 2.82 33.91
N SER A 759 -12.88 2.81 33.21
CA SER A 759 -12.81 3.21 31.80
C SER A 759 -13.62 2.27 30.90
N PHE A 760 -13.54 0.96 31.16
CA PHE A 760 -14.35 -0.03 30.45
C PHE A 760 -15.85 0.17 30.73
N LEU A 761 -16.24 0.34 31.99
CA LEU A 761 -17.64 0.55 32.39
C LEU A 761 -18.22 1.83 31.79
N TRP A 762 -17.42 2.90 31.76
CA TRP A 762 -17.74 4.14 31.06
C TRP A 762 -17.99 3.89 29.57
N ASN A 763 -17.07 3.24 28.87
CA ASN A 763 -17.21 2.97 27.43
C ASN A 763 -18.43 2.08 27.13
N LEU A 764 -18.71 1.12 28.01
CA LEU A 764 -19.84 0.21 27.88
C LEU A 764 -21.18 0.93 28.06
N LEU A 765 -21.34 1.76 29.09
CA LEU A 765 -22.64 2.35 29.44
C LEU A 765 -22.93 3.70 28.78
N SER A 766 -21.90 4.49 28.47
CA SER A 766 -22.06 5.85 27.93
C SER A 766 -22.49 5.88 26.46
N LYS A 767 -22.28 4.80 25.71
CA LYS A 767 -22.58 4.75 24.27
C LYS A 767 -24.03 4.37 23.99
N PRO A 768 -24.67 4.96 22.96
CA PRO A 768 -26.08 4.71 22.69
C PRO A 768 -26.37 3.25 22.32
N THR A 769 -25.51 2.61 21.52
CA THR A 769 -25.71 1.26 21.01
C THR A 769 -24.40 0.50 20.88
N HIS A 770 -24.43 -0.79 21.19
CA HIS A 770 -23.35 -1.74 20.90
C HIS A 770 -23.90 -2.91 20.07
N CYS A 771 -23.16 -3.35 19.06
CA CYS A 771 -23.52 -4.48 18.24
C CYS A 771 -22.46 -5.57 18.33
N ILE A 772 -22.89 -6.81 18.62
CA ILE A 772 -22.05 -7.99 18.62
C ILE A 772 -22.27 -8.74 17.31
N ARG A 773 -21.18 -8.97 16.56
CA ARG A 773 -21.19 -9.82 15.37
C ARG A 773 -20.63 -11.17 15.74
N VAL A 774 -21.47 -12.20 15.64
CA VAL A 774 -21.12 -13.56 16.03
C VAL A 774 -21.02 -14.42 14.79
N ARG A 775 -19.90 -15.11 14.66
CA ARG A 775 -19.57 -15.97 13.54
C ARG A 775 -19.26 -17.37 14.06
N ILE A 776 -19.99 -18.37 13.59
CA ILE A 776 -19.86 -19.77 14.00
C ILE A 776 -19.41 -20.58 12.78
N ALA A 777 -18.30 -21.31 12.89
CA ALA A 777 -17.83 -22.22 11.84
C ALA A 777 -18.57 -23.56 11.90
N GLY A 778 -18.47 -24.33 10.81
CA GLY A 778 -18.87 -25.74 10.81
C GLY A 778 -18.10 -26.53 11.88
N ALA A 779 -18.77 -27.56 12.42
CA ALA A 779 -18.17 -28.45 13.41
C ALA A 779 -16.89 -29.12 12.88
N VAL A 780 -15.87 -29.20 13.73
CA VAL A 780 -14.61 -29.89 13.50
C VAL A 780 -14.57 -31.12 14.40
N THR A 781 -14.24 -32.29 13.85
CA THR A 781 -14.09 -33.55 14.60
C THR A 781 -12.63 -34.02 14.56
N PRO A 782 -12.04 -34.47 15.68
CA PRO A 782 -10.69 -35.03 15.69
C PRO A 782 -10.63 -36.36 14.91
N THR A 783 -9.79 -36.48 13.87
CA THR A 783 -9.58 -37.73 13.09
C THR A 783 -8.40 -38.55 13.62
N THR A 784 -8.58 -39.87 13.79
CA THR A 784 -7.53 -40.85 14.12
C THR A 784 -6.85 -41.40 12.86
N SER A 785 -5.52 -41.52 12.87
CA SER A 785 -4.75 -42.31 11.89
C SER A 785 -4.09 -43.52 12.58
N SER A 786 -4.50 -44.75 12.25
CA SER A 786 -3.63 -45.92 12.02
C SER A 786 -4.39 -47.26 11.81
N THR A 787 -4.20 -47.83 10.60
CA THR A 787 -4.10 -49.27 10.20
C THR A 787 -5.14 -50.33 10.56
N SER A 788 -5.83 -50.86 9.52
CA SER A 788 -5.78 -52.29 9.13
C SER A 788 -6.34 -52.52 7.72
N SER A 789 -5.60 -53.24 6.90
CA SER A 789 -5.90 -53.75 5.55
C SER A 789 -6.96 -54.85 5.53
N THR A 790 -7.95 -54.79 4.63
CA THR A 790 -8.33 -55.83 3.63
C THR A 790 -9.57 -55.42 2.82
N ALA A 791 -9.70 -56.02 1.63
CA ALA A 791 -10.54 -55.69 0.49
C ALA A 791 -12.07 -55.75 0.68
N ALA A 792 -12.82 -54.98 -0.14
CA ALA A 792 -13.71 -55.50 -1.19
C ALA A 792 -14.73 -54.44 -1.73
N SER A 793 -14.68 -54.24 -3.05
CA SER A 793 -15.77 -54.02 -4.04
C SER A 793 -17.00 -53.11 -3.79
N ALA A 794 -17.00 -51.99 -4.56
CA ALA A 794 -18.08 -51.47 -5.45
C ALA A 794 -19.41 -50.88 -4.87
N PRO A 795 -20.21 -50.10 -5.65
CA PRO A 795 -19.89 -49.27 -6.83
C PRO A 795 -20.32 -47.79 -6.67
N ALA A 796 -19.83 -46.97 -7.61
CA ALA A 796 -20.15 -45.56 -7.76
C ALA A 796 -21.63 -45.31 -8.14
N SER A 797 -22.31 -44.41 -7.40
CA SER A 797 -23.27 -43.46 -7.98
C SER A 797 -23.61 -42.33 -6.98
N ALA A 798 -23.68 -41.11 -7.52
CA ALA A 798 -24.29 -39.91 -6.95
C ALA A 798 -23.65 -39.23 -5.71
N ALA A 799 -22.64 -38.38 -5.95
CA ALA A 799 -22.61 -36.98 -5.46
C ALA A 799 -21.30 -36.29 -5.87
N LYS A 800 -21.26 -35.67 -7.06
CA LYS A 800 -20.26 -34.64 -7.39
C LYS A 800 -20.57 -33.39 -6.58
N ALA A 801 -19.95 -33.23 -5.41
CA ALA A 801 -19.81 -31.95 -4.75
C ALA A 801 -18.31 -31.62 -4.65
N SER A 802 -17.94 -30.55 -5.34
CA SER A 802 -16.59 -30.06 -5.57
C SER A 802 -15.82 -29.74 -4.27
N THR A 803 -14.81 -30.55 -3.96
CA THR A 803 -13.70 -30.19 -3.06
C THR A 803 -12.72 -29.28 -3.80
N THR A 804 -13.13 -28.04 -4.04
CA THR A 804 -12.20 -26.95 -4.32
C THR A 804 -11.83 -26.32 -2.98
N ALA A 805 -10.60 -26.52 -2.53
CA ALA A 805 -10.02 -25.75 -1.43
C ALA A 805 -10.06 -24.27 -1.81
N ARG A 806 -11.10 -23.58 -1.35
CA ARG A 806 -11.34 -22.17 -1.61
C ARG A 806 -10.29 -21.37 -0.84
N LYS A 807 -9.21 -20.98 -1.54
CA LYS A 807 -8.20 -20.03 -1.08
C LYS A 807 -8.91 -18.80 -0.51
N ASN A 808 -8.78 -18.57 0.79
CA ASN A 808 -9.45 -17.47 1.48
C ASN A 808 -8.86 -16.13 1.03
N ASN A 809 -9.66 -15.36 0.30
CA ASN A 809 -9.36 -14.02 -0.17
C ASN A 809 -10.31 -13.05 0.55
N TYR A 810 -9.97 -12.61 1.77
CA TYR A 810 -10.58 -11.42 2.37
C TYR A 810 -9.63 -10.72 3.34
N ASP A 811 -9.59 -9.40 3.16
CA ASP A 811 -8.65 -8.41 3.66
C ASP A 811 -8.61 -8.29 5.18
N THR A 812 -7.42 -8.49 5.74
CA THR A 812 -6.91 -7.72 6.88
C THR A 812 -5.38 -7.61 6.77
N ASN A 813 -4.91 -6.37 6.84
CA ASN A 813 -3.53 -5.90 7.05
C ASN A 813 -2.43 -6.96 6.89
N TYR A 814 -1.71 -6.88 5.77
CA TYR A 814 -0.63 -7.81 5.41
C TYR A 814 0.58 -7.73 6.35
N LEU A 815 0.71 -6.62 7.06
CA LEU A 815 1.72 -6.41 8.09
C LEU A 815 1.56 -7.34 9.31
N ASP A 816 0.35 -7.75 9.69
CA ASP A 816 0.09 -8.70 10.78
C ASP A 816 0.29 -10.18 10.38
N THR A 817 0.34 -10.50 9.06
CA THR A 817 0.71 -11.86 8.60
C THR A 817 2.17 -12.17 8.85
N LEU A 818 2.97 -11.12 9.05
CA LEU A 818 4.41 -11.20 9.15
C LEU A 818 4.81 -11.63 10.53
N ASP A 819 4.18 -11.16 11.60
CA ASP A 819 4.52 -11.67 12.93
C ASP A 819 4.03 -13.12 13.15
N ALA A 820 2.95 -13.53 12.46
CA ALA A 820 2.48 -14.93 12.42
C ALA A 820 3.51 -15.91 11.84
N SER A 821 4.36 -15.43 10.93
CA SER A 821 5.38 -16.23 10.29
C SER A 821 6.68 -16.35 11.07
N ILE A 822 6.85 -15.59 12.17
CA ILE A 822 8.05 -15.61 13.01
C ILE A 822 8.05 -16.87 13.90
N SER A 823 6.87 -17.36 14.29
CA SER A 823 6.72 -18.55 15.14
C SER A 823 6.92 -19.89 14.44
N THR A 824 7.42 -19.94 13.20
CA THR A 824 7.67 -21.21 12.47
C THR A 824 9.11 -21.48 12.05
N ARG A 825 10.11 -20.69 12.49
CA ARG A 825 11.52 -21.07 12.21
C ARG A 825 12.49 -20.58 13.29
N SER A 826 12.96 -21.52 14.10
CA SER A 826 14.26 -21.46 14.79
C SER A 826 14.95 -22.83 14.64
N PRO A 827 16.29 -22.90 14.65
CA PRO A 827 17.05 -23.90 13.91
C PRO A 827 17.53 -25.09 14.75
N SER A 828 17.95 -26.12 14.03
CA SER A 828 18.39 -27.45 14.44
C SER A 828 19.54 -27.53 15.45
N SER A 829 19.39 -28.41 16.45
CA SER A 829 20.49 -29.19 17.05
C SER A 829 19.99 -30.50 17.70
N SER A 830 20.44 -31.62 17.11
CA SER A 830 20.58 -32.99 17.64
C SER A 830 19.35 -33.81 18.10
N PRO A 831 19.40 -35.16 17.95
CA PRO A 831 18.22 -36.02 17.83
C PRO A 831 17.95 -36.80 19.11
N GLU A 832 16.74 -36.72 19.67
CA GLU A 832 16.15 -37.78 20.52
C GLU A 832 14.67 -37.47 20.83
N ALA A 833 13.84 -38.53 20.79
CA ALA A 833 12.46 -38.66 21.30
C ALA A 833 11.24 -38.14 20.48
N THR A 834 10.71 -39.02 19.61
CA THR A 834 9.30 -39.50 19.49
C THR A 834 8.04 -38.55 19.51
N GLY A 835 7.21 -38.61 18.44
CA GLY A 835 5.74 -38.30 18.37
C GLY A 835 5.34 -36.86 17.93
N VAL A 836 4.20 -36.48 17.30
CA VAL A 836 2.87 -37.06 16.97
C VAL A 836 2.11 -36.14 15.94
N PRO A 837 1.19 -36.65 15.09
CA PRO A 837 0.23 -35.91 14.22
C PRO A 837 -0.80 -34.92 14.86
N ASP A 838 -0.62 -34.46 16.10
CA ASP A 838 -1.64 -33.78 16.90
C ASP A 838 -1.77 -32.25 16.69
N THR A 839 -0.82 -31.57 16.04
CA THR A 839 -0.86 -30.11 15.82
C THR A 839 -1.91 -29.64 14.82
N ALA A 840 -2.33 -30.52 13.90
CA ALA A 840 -3.24 -30.19 12.80
C ALA A 840 -4.65 -29.80 13.27
N LEU A 841 -5.16 -30.38 14.36
CA LEU A 841 -6.48 -30.06 14.90
C LEU A 841 -6.50 -28.63 15.47
N LEU A 842 -5.50 -28.27 16.26
CA LEU A 842 -5.35 -26.93 16.84
C LEU A 842 -5.21 -25.89 15.73
N ASP A 843 -4.42 -26.21 14.70
CA ASP A 843 -4.26 -25.34 13.54
C ASP A 843 -5.58 -25.13 12.80
N HIS A 844 -6.36 -26.19 12.57
CA HIS A 844 -7.64 -26.08 11.87
C HIS A 844 -8.69 -25.26 12.66
N VAL A 845 -8.74 -25.42 14.00
CA VAL A 845 -9.61 -24.62 14.86
C VAL A 845 -9.18 -23.16 14.88
N ALA A 846 -7.87 -22.90 15.02
CA ALA A 846 -7.30 -21.55 15.00
C ALA A 846 -7.53 -20.86 13.65
N ASP A 847 -7.34 -21.56 12.53
CA ASP A 847 -7.56 -21.05 11.18
C ASP A 847 -9.05 -20.77 10.93
N SER A 848 -9.94 -21.60 11.48
CA SER A 848 -11.38 -21.35 11.43
C SER A 848 -11.76 -20.10 12.22
N MET A 849 -11.24 -19.92 13.45
CA MET A 849 -11.44 -18.70 14.23
C MET A 849 -10.87 -17.45 13.53
N ALA A 850 -9.69 -17.56 12.95
CA ALA A 850 -9.05 -16.52 12.16
C ALA A 850 -9.89 -16.13 10.93
N ARG A 851 -10.40 -17.11 10.18
CA ARG A 851 -11.28 -16.92 9.02
C ARG A 851 -12.59 -16.23 9.40
N LEU A 852 -13.30 -16.77 10.39
CA LEU A 852 -14.57 -16.22 10.88
C LEU A 852 -14.40 -14.80 11.42
N GLY A 853 -13.35 -14.66 12.23
CA GLY A 853 -12.97 -13.44 12.87
C GLY A 853 -12.25 -12.49 11.95
N ARG A 854 -12.11 -12.75 10.63
CA ARG A 854 -11.35 -11.95 9.65
C ARG A 854 -10.07 -11.35 10.25
N VAL A 855 -9.26 -12.18 10.91
CA VAL A 855 -8.00 -11.81 11.58
C VAL A 855 -6.97 -12.88 11.33
N LYS A 856 -5.69 -12.59 11.58
CA LYS A 856 -4.60 -13.55 11.42
C LYS A 856 -4.22 -14.16 12.76
N ARG A 857 -3.66 -15.37 12.72
CA ARG A 857 -3.00 -15.99 13.86
C ARG A 857 -1.70 -15.25 14.11
N VAL A 858 -1.29 -15.08 15.37
CA VAL A 858 0.01 -14.50 15.71
C VAL A 858 0.77 -15.49 16.60
N GLY A 859 2.10 -15.46 16.52
CA GLY A 859 2.97 -16.27 17.37
C GLY A 859 3.07 -15.78 18.81
N LEU A 860 2.29 -14.76 19.17
CA LEU A 860 2.44 -14.07 20.43
C LEU A 860 1.83 -14.90 21.57
N SER A 861 2.60 -15.13 22.63
CA SER A 861 2.21 -16.02 23.73
C SER A 861 1.64 -15.24 24.92
N VAL A 862 1.04 -15.97 25.86
CA VAL A 862 0.57 -15.42 27.14
C VAL A 862 1.68 -14.68 27.89
N ARG A 863 2.95 -15.12 27.75
CA ARG A 863 4.11 -14.50 28.42
C ARG A 863 4.37 -13.07 27.94
N GLU A 864 4.32 -12.83 26.64
CA GLU A 864 4.56 -11.49 26.07
C GLU A 864 3.46 -10.51 26.46
N LYS A 865 2.22 -11.00 26.63
CA LYS A 865 1.16 -10.17 27.21
C LYS A 865 1.43 -9.83 28.67
N VAL A 866 2.02 -10.73 29.47
CA VAL A 866 2.44 -10.40 30.85
C VAL A 866 3.50 -9.30 30.83
N ASP A 867 4.48 -9.38 29.94
CA ASP A 867 5.53 -8.36 29.81
C ASP A 867 4.96 -7.02 29.32
N PHE A 868 4.02 -7.04 28.37
CA PHE A 868 3.28 -5.85 27.92
C PHE A 868 2.52 -5.20 29.08
N VAL A 869 1.78 -5.97 29.88
CA VAL A 869 1.03 -5.44 31.03
C VAL A 869 1.98 -4.86 32.08
N ARG A 870 3.14 -5.49 32.31
CA ARG A 870 4.18 -4.98 33.23
C ARG A 870 4.72 -3.63 32.74
N ALA A 871 5.02 -3.50 31.45
CA ALA A 871 5.47 -2.25 30.84
C ALA A 871 4.37 -1.16 30.89
N TRP A 872 3.14 -1.50 30.51
CA TRP A 872 1.99 -0.61 30.52
C TRP A 872 1.71 -0.03 31.91
N THR A 873 1.78 -0.87 32.95
CA THR A 873 1.54 -0.45 34.33
C THR A 873 2.63 0.50 34.83
N ARG A 874 3.90 0.30 34.42
CA ARG A 874 5.01 1.22 34.77
C ARG A 874 4.83 2.60 34.15
N THR A 875 4.44 2.69 32.88
CA THR A 875 4.33 3.99 32.18
C THR A 875 3.14 4.82 32.67
N ARG A 876 2.05 4.18 33.12
CA ARG A 876 0.83 4.86 33.59
C ARG A 876 1.00 5.56 34.95
N TRP A 877 2.05 5.26 35.71
CA TRP A 877 2.41 5.96 36.96
C TRP A 877 3.29 7.20 36.72
N VAL A 878 3.81 7.37 35.50
CA VAL A 878 4.71 8.47 35.11
C VAL A 878 3.94 9.63 34.44
N TRP A 879 2.63 9.47 34.21
CA TRP A 879 1.74 10.46 33.59
C TRP A 879 0.62 10.90 34.52
#